data_AF-A0A7V9UGB6-F1
#
_entry.id   AF-A0A7V9UGB6-F1
#
_cell.length_a   1.000
_cell.length_b   1.000
_cell.length_c   1.000
_cell.angle_alpha   90.00
_cell.angle_beta   90.00
_cell.angle_gamma   90.00
#
_symmetry.space_group_name_H-M   'P 1'
#
loop_
_entity.id
_entity.type
_entity.pdbx_description
1 polymer ?
#
loop_
_entity_poly.entity_id
_entity_poly.type
_entity_poly.pdbx_seq_one_letter_code
_entity_poly.pdbx_strand_id
1 'polypeptide(L)'
;MSFEKGQKDRLFKFVQLCAKKNGGVTAGNITNFGITNQEQLFEIAKLCVQQNGYGTVCHIHRFGITNQNHLFEIAKLCAQQDGRRTGFFIPSFGITDQDQLFEIAKLCAQQDGRTGFFITKFGITNQNKLFEIAKLCAQQNGEETGRFITIFGITDQDHLYEIAKLCAQQDGKGTARYIMNFGITNQDRLFEIGLLCIRNCPSENSRFRCFQDLGKVFNVFALQVLAVFINNPNDYNQAEKCLCLYQNQFANRHFEEFFTLIARIEEPHVRYQNYEFLANVMVLCKALLDEDQIQCLRKSKILESIFKFGRPNLKFPLFLAAALLAKSSEGLKKIDALQGELDWQKKLTQLLAARLELEGIDISNFLKMIEKASLFKAKENQQALIEMLLLMAEEKNLPKQLILERICKEIPEKGTKGDREKAYLRNIQSVISILEFKETVQFKDQSRSLSTIAEDILKKKFLCGNIEEFASKYNETFRNCRNPSAIVTYASKIKSDKIGSEYFGAFMASTLNKTFLLDRYKLENNLHLQTLNKYDSKLIEKWKCNQSIELSRLNFDPSKIVQEPLSSKEWLKQKIAENHLKQFQLNDLNAYLKKGEEVTKSLGVMRGKLGKELKISDSSQTDILTKQLDTVSLQLLCIQYIEVSDNTLPSLYKEYAKEMDQQKKGQIDIRIKSAVDQLKQYLDQLQKIVSKNAYAPCEFSNDLDGKIRDIKEINATVALEREIVEETDDPIDILLCGTEVSGSCQRVDGDPNLNKGLLGYLMNGNKLLAVKGSEGTFKAGCLLRLLWDGEKPVLFMERLYPDNIKDRHRQALEYLAKQKAIQLGIPLCCKSETGQEYNKPLYALGGPSPYEYCDAVSSITDGKYTIKNVKLL
;
A
#
# COMPACT_ATOMS: atom_id res chain seq x y z
N MET A 1 -12.27 -86.96 -24.83
CA MET A 1 -13.46 -87.08 -25.70
C MET A 1 -13.36 -86.03 -26.81
N SER A 2 -13.22 -86.45 -28.07
CA SER A 2 -13.18 -85.51 -29.21
C SER A 2 -14.59 -85.06 -29.57
N PHE A 3 -14.98 -83.87 -29.13
CA PHE A 3 -16.24 -83.26 -29.54
C PHE A 3 -16.28 -83.02 -31.06
N GLU A 4 -17.41 -83.30 -31.70
CA GLU A 4 -17.67 -82.95 -33.10
C GLU A 4 -17.58 -81.43 -33.30
N LYS A 5 -17.20 -80.97 -34.50
CA LYS A 5 -16.94 -79.53 -34.80
C LYS A 5 -18.08 -78.61 -34.32
N GLY A 6 -19.34 -79.01 -34.52
CA GLY A 6 -20.51 -78.22 -34.08
C GLY A 6 -20.70 -78.16 -32.55
N GLN A 7 -20.20 -79.14 -31.80
CA GLN A 7 -20.24 -79.12 -30.33
C GLN A 7 -19.19 -78.17 -29.75
N LYS A 8 -18.01 -78.06 -30.38
CA LYS A 8 -16.95 -77.11 -29.97
C LYS A 8 -17.40 -75.65 -30.12
N ASP A 9 -18.12 -75.31 -31.19
CA ASP A 9 -18.64 -73.95 -31.39
C ASP A 9 -19.73 -73.57 -30.38
N ARG A 10 -20.60 -74.53 -30.01
CA ARG A 10 -21.60 -74.33 -28.95
C ARG A 10 -20.95 -74.15 -27.58
N LEU A 11 -19.91 -74.94 -27.29
CA LEU A 11 -19.14 -74.82 -26.05
C LEU A 11 -18.43 -73.46 -25.98
N PHE A 12 -17.81 -73.01 -27.07
CA PHE A 12 -17.20 -71.67 -27.13
C PHE A 12 -18.22 -70.56 -26.81
N LYS A 13 -19.40 -70.56 -27.46
CA LYS A 13 -20.47 -69.60 -27.18
C LYS A 13 -20.98 -69.68 -25.74
N PHE A 14 -21.08 -70.88 -25.17
CA PHE A 14 -21.46 -71.07 -23.77
C PHE A 14 -20.43 -70.42 -22.83
N VAL A 15 -19.13 -70.66 -23.06
CA VAL A 15 -18.07 -70.06 -22.26
C VAL A 15 -18.04 -68.53 -22.42
N GLN A 16 -18.29 -68.00 -23.62
CA GLN A 16 -18.45 -66.55 -23.81
C GLN A 16 -19.60 -65.98 -22.96
N LEU A 17 -20.73 -66.69 -22.84
CA LEU A 17 -21.84 -66.28 -21.97
C LEU A 17 -21.45 -66.35 -20.48
N CYS A 18 -20.71 -67.38 -20.06
CA CYS A 18 -20.16 -67.48 -18.71
C CYS A 18 -19.21 -66.31 -18.41
N ALA A 19 -18.28 -66.01 -19.32
CA ALA A 19 -17.33 -64.91 -19.20
C ALA A 19 -18.02 -63.56 -19.02
N LYS A 20 -19.07 -63.30 -19.82
CA LYS A 20 -19.89 -62.08 -19.72
C LYS A 20 -20.67 -61.98 -18.42
N LYS A 21 -21.05 -63.10 -17.79
CA LYS A 21 -21.78 -63.11 -16.51
C LYS A 21 -20.86 -63.03 -15.31
N ASN A 22 -19.74 -63.75 -15.31
CA ASN A 22 -18.78 -63.81 -14.23
C ASN A 22 -17.38 -64.18 -14.76
N GLY A 23 -16.65 -63.16 -15.21
CA GLY A 23 -15.33 -63.27 -15.81
C GLY A 23 -14.30 -63.86 -14.86
N GLY A 24 -14.32 -63.49 -13.57
CA GLY A 24 -13.38 -64.02 -12.58
C GLY A 24 -13.53 -65.53 -12.36
N VAL A 25 -14.76 -66.02 -12.13
CA VAL A 25 -15.01 -67.46 -11.96
C VAL A 25 -14.74 -68.23 -13.25
N THR A 26 -15.09 -67.64 -14.40
CA THR A 26 -14.83 -68.26 -15.72
C THR A 26 -13.34 -68.38 -15.99
N ALA A 27 -12.56 -67.32 -15.73
CA ALA A 27 -11.10 -67.32 -15.82
C ALA A 27 -10.47 -68.38 -14.90
N GLY A 28 -10.96 -68.48 -13.66
CA GLY A 28 -10.50 -69.50 -12.71
C GLY A 28 -10.76 -70.94 -13.19
N ASN A 29 -11.82 -71.18 -13.95
CA ASN A 29 -12.21 -72.50 -14.43
C ASN A 29 -11.92 -72.74 -15.92
N ILE A 30 -11.14 -71.87 -16.59
CA ILE A 30 -11.00 -71.91 -18.05
C ILE A 30 -10.48 -73.26 -18.58
N THR A 31 -9.56 -73.89 -17.85
CA THR A 31 -9.00 -75.21 -18.18
C THR A 31 -10.06 -76.32 -18.14
N ASN A 32 -11.09 -76.18 -17.30
CA ASN A 32 -12.15 -77.19 -17.13
C ASN A 32 -13.09 -77.23 -18.34
N PHE A 33 -13.14 -76.17 -19.15
CA PHE A 33 -13.90 -76.14 -20.39
C PHE A 33 -13.19 -76.83 -21.57
N GLY A 34 -11.91 -77.20 -21.44
CA GLY A 34 -11.17 -77.93 -22.48
C GLY A 34 -10.98 -77.17 -23.80
N ILE A 35 -11.06 -75.83 -23.79
CA ILE A 35 -10.79 -74.98 -24.95
C ILE A 35 -9.27 -74.84 -25.10
N THR A 36 -8.73 -75.18 -26.27
CA THR A 36 -7.27 -75.13 -26.56
C THR A 36 -6.90 -74.19 -27.70
N ASN A 37 -7.89 -73.70 -28.47
CA ASN A 37 -7.65 -72.78 -29.56
C ASN A 37 -7.27 -71.39 -29.02
N GLN A 38 -6.12 -70.86 -29.45
CA GLN A 38 -5.54 -69.63 -28.91
C GLN A 38 -6.38 -68.37 -29.19
N GLU A 39 -7.01 -68.26 -30.36
CA GLU A 39 -7.91 -67.14 -30.69
C GLU A 39 -9.17 -67.17 -29.83
N GLN A 40 -9.76 -68.35 -29.64
CA GLN A 40 -10.92 -68.51 -28.76
C GLN A 40 -10.59 -68.19 -27.31
N LEU A 41 -9.43 -68.65 -26.82
CA LEU A 41 -8.96 -68.35 -25.47
C LEU A 41 -8.71 -66.85 -25.27
N PHE A 42 -8.13 -66.20 -26.28
CA PHE A 42 -7.92 -64.75 -26.28
C PHE A 42 -9.25 -63.97 -26.23
N GLU A 43 -10.22 -64.33 -27.08
CA GLU A 43 -11.54 -63.69 -27.08
C GLU A 43 -12.30 -63.91 -25.75
N ILE A 44 -12.22 -65.11 -25.17
CA ILE A 44 -12.79 -65.37 -23.84
C ILE A 44 -12.07 -64.55 -22.77
N ALA A 45 -10.74 -64.48 -22.81
CA ALA A 45 -9.97 -63.69 -21.86
C ALA A 45 -10.37 -62.21 -21.92
N LYS A 46 -10.55 -61.63 -23.12
CA LYS A 46 -11.05 -60.26 -23.29
C LYS A 46 -12.43 -60.06 -22.65
N LEU A 47 -13.35 -61.00 -22.86
CA LEU A 47 -14.67 -60.94 -22.23
C LEU A 47 -14.59 -61.07 -20.70
N CYS A 48 -13.73 -61.94 -20.19
CA CYS A 48 -13.49 -62.09 -18.75
C CYS A 48 -12.92 -60.80 -18.14
N VAL A 49 -11.94 -60.17 -18.80
CA VAL A 49 -11.37 -58.89 -18.36
C VAL A 49 -12.45 -57.82 -18.37
N GLN A 50 -13.20 -57.66 -19.47
CA GLN A 50 -14.29 -56.67 -19.56
C GLN A 50 -15.30 -56.76 -18.41
N GLN A 51 -15.54 -57.96 -17.88
CA GLN A 51 -16.44 -58.17 -16.75
C GLN A 51 -15.75 -57.98 -15.38
N ASN A 52 -14.52 -58.50 -15.23
CA ASN A 52 -13.77 -58.45 -13.98
C ASN A 52 -12.26 -58.58 -14.24
N GLY A 53 -11.59 -57.45 -14.45
CA GLY A 53 -10.13 -57.39 -14.67
C GLY A 53 -9.33 -58.02 -13.53
N TYR A 54 -9.70 -57.79 -12.27
CA TYR A 54 -9.02 -58.35 -11.10
C TYR A 54 -9.08 -59.89 -11.06
N GLY A 55 -10.28 -60.46 -11.19
CA GLY A 55 -10.46 -61.91 -11.17
C GLY A 55 -9.73 -62.58 -12.33
N THR A 56 -9.70 -61.93 -13.49
CA THR A 56 -9.04 -62.45 -14.69
C THR A 56 -7.52 -62.42 -14.54
N VAL A 57 -6.94 -61.34 -14.01
CA VAL A 57 -5.48 -61.23 -13.87
C VAL A 57 -4.89 -62.28 -12.92
N CYS A 58 -5.61 -62.64 -11.85
CA CYS A 58 -5.21 -63.71 -10.93
C CYS A 58 -5.10 -65.10 -11.60
N HIS A 59 -5.78 -65.27 -12.73
CA HIS A 59 -5.91 -66.56 -13.42
C HIS A 59 -5.39 -66.54 -14.86
N ILE A 60 -4.68 -65.49 -15.29
CA ILE A 60 -4.27 -65.33 -16.69
C ILE A 60 -3.42 -66.51 -17.19
N HIS A 61 -2.52 -67.03 -16.35
CA HIS A 61 -1.70 -68.20 -16.67
C HIS A 61 -2.53 -69.46 -17.00
N ARG A 62 -3.76 -69.58 -16.47
CA ARG A 62 -4.65 -70.72 -16.72
C ARG A 62 -5.20 -70.76 -18.14
N PHE A 63 -5.22 -69.63 -18.84
CA PHE A 63 -5.65 -69.59 -20.23
C PHE A 63 -4.64 -70.26 -21.18
N GLY A 64 -3.37 -70.41 -20.78
CA GLY A 64 -2.34 -71.00 -21.64
C GLY A 64 -2.14 -70.24 -22.96
N ILE A 65 -2.38 -68.92 -22.96
CA ILE A 65 -2.12 -68.06 -24.12
C ILE A 65 -0.61 -67.84 -24.21
N THR A 66 -0.04 -68.09 -25.39
CA THR A 66 1.41 -67.99 -25.64
C THR A 66 1.80 -66.83 -26.55
N ASN A 67 0.84 -66.30 -27.33
CA ASN A 67 1.06 -65.15 -28.20
C ASN A 67 1.26 -63.88 -27.36
N GLN A 68 2.45 -63.27 -27.47
CA GLN A 68 2.84 -62.08 -26.71
C GLN A 68 1.94 -60.86 -27.00
N ASN A 69 1.49 -60.66 -28.23
CA ASN A 69 0.60 -59.54 -28.56
C ASN A 69 -0.79 -59.71 -27.93
N HIS A 70 -1.30 -60.95 -27.85
CA HIS A 70 -2.55 -61.24 -27.15
C HIS A 70 -2.43 -61.01 -25.65
N LEU A 71 -1.32 -61.46 -25.05
CA LEU A 71 -1.04 -61.23 -23.63
C LEU A 71 -0.90 -59.74 -23.32
N PHE A 72 -0.22 -58.99 -24.18
CA PHE A 72 -0.10 -57.53 -24.09
C PHE A 72 -1.47 -56.85 -24.17
N GLU A 73 -2.32 -57.21 -25.13
CA GLU A 73 -3.66 -56.61 -25.25
C GLU A 73 -4.53 -56.92 -24.02
N ILE A 74 -4.51 -58.16 -23.52
CA ILE A 74 -5.23 -58.53 -22.29
C ILE A 74 -4.68 -57.75 -21.10
N ALA A 75 -3.35 -57.63 -20.96
CA ALA A 75 -2.72 -56.89 -19.88
C ALA A 75 -3.09 -55.40 -19.89
N LYS A 76 -3.15 -54.77 -21.07
CA LYS A 76 -3.65 -53.39 -21.22
C LYS A 76 -5.09 -53.26 -20.74
N LEU A 77 -5.97 -54.17 -21.14
CA LEU A 77 -7.38 -54.15 -20.70
C LEU A 77 -7.49 -54.34 -19.19
N CYS A 78 -6.66 -55.20 -18.59
CA CYS A 78 -6.60 -55.36 -17.14
C CYS A 78 -6.11 -54.07 -16.45
N ALA A 79 -5.04 -53.46 -16.97
CA ALA A 79 -4.45 -52.23 -16.43
C ALA A 79 -5.44 -51.06 -16.45
N GLN A 80 -6.26 -50.95 -17.50
CA GLN A 80 -7.31 -49.94 -17.62
C GLN A 80 -8.42 -50.08 -16.57
N GLN A 81 -8.63 -51.28 -16.01
CA GLN A 81 -9.64 -51.50 -14.97
C GLN A 81 -9.07 -51.45 -13.56
N ASP A 82 -7.93 -52.12 -13.33
CA ASP A 82 -7.28 -52.22 -12.02
C ASP A 82 -5.75 -52.21 -12.21
N GLY A 83 -5.18 -51.01 -12.26
CA GLY A 83 -3.76 -50.80 -12.47
C GLY A 83 -2.92 -51.41 -11.36
N ARG A 84 -3.36 -51.25 -10.10
CA ARG A 84 -2.67 -51.78 -8.93
C ARG A 84 -2.53 -53.29 -8.97
N ARG A 85 -3.62 -54.02 -9.21
CA ARG A 85 -3.58 -55.50 -9.24
C ARG A 85 -2.88 -56.01 -10.49
N THR A 86 -3.04 -55.33 -11.62
CA THR A 86 -2.33 -55.67 -12.85
C THR A 86 -0.82 -55.53 -12.67
N GLY A 87 -0.34 -54.44 -12.07
CA GLY A 87 1.08 -54.27 -11.74
C GLY A 87 1.61 -55.33 -10.77
N PHE A 88 0.81 -55.77 -9.81
CA PHE A 88 1.23 -56.85 -8.90
C PHE A 88 1.44 -58.20 -9.62
N PHE A 89 0.58 -58.51 -10.60
CA PHE A 89 0.55 -59.77 -11.34
C PHE A 89 1.19 -59.69 -12.73
N ILE A 90 1.87 -58.59 -13.08
CA ILE A 90 2.48 -58.44 -14.40
C ILE A 90 3.41 -59.61 -14.78
N PRO A 91 4.20 -60.22 -13.86
CA PRO A 91 5.03 -61.37 -14.23
C PRO A 91 4.22 -62.59 -14.67
N SER A 92 2.97 -62.74 -14.22
CA SER A 92 2.09 -63.85 -14.58
C SER A 92 1.65 -63.83 -16.05
N PHE A 93 1.78 -62.69 -16.73
CA PHE A 93 1.52 -62.60 -18.17
C PHE A 93 2.69 -63.13 -19.01
N GLY A 94 3.90 -63.23 -18.46
CA GLY A 94 5.08 -63.66 -19.21
C GLY A 94 5.46 -62.74 -20.38
N ILE A 95 5.15 -61.43 -20.27
CA ILE A 95 5.55 -60.42 -21.25
C ILE A 95 7.01 -60.05 -21.01
N THR A 96 7.85 -60.12 -22.04
CA THR A 96 9.29 -59.83 -21.95
C THR A 96 9.70 -58.54 -22.67
N ASP A 97 8.86 -58.04 -23.58
CA ASP A 97 9.14 -56.83 -24.34
C ASP A 97 9.05 -55.56 -23.45
N GLN A 98 10.12 -54.78 -23.44
CA GLN A 98 10.28 -53.62 -22.55
C GLN A 98 9.43 -52.41 -22.94
N ASP A 99 9.05 -52.28 -24.21
CA ASP A 99 8.13 -51.22 -24.67
C ASP A 99 6.69 -51.57 -24.30
N GLN A 100 6.31 -52.83 -24.44
CA GLN A 100 5.02 -53.34 -24.00
C GLN A 100 4.85 -53.23 -22.47
N LEU A 101 5.87 -53.63 -21.70
CA LEU A 101 5.85 -53.51 -20.24
C LEU A 101 5.77 -52.04 -19.79
N PHE A 102 6.46 -51.14 -20.49
CA PHE A 102 6.36 -49.69 -20.24
C PHE A 102 4.96 -49.14 -20.49
N GLU A 103 4.34 -49.50 -21.61
CA GLU A 103 2.98 -49.06 -21.92
C GLU A 103 1.95 -49.59 -20.93
N ILE A 104 2.08 -50.85 -20.48
CA ILE A 104 1.22 -51.39 -19.42
C ILE A 104 1.46 -50.65 -18.09
N ALA A 105 2.72 -50.41 -17.72
CA ALA A 105 3.06 -49.69 -16.49
C ALA A 105 2.50 -48.27 -16.47
N LYS A 106 2.52 -47.56 -17.61
CA LYS A 106 1.88 -46.25 -17.77
C LYS A 106 0.38 -46.32 -17.54
N LEU A 107 -0.31 -47.29 -18.15
CA LEU A 107 -1.75 -47.47 -17.95
C LEU A 107 -2.07 -47.78 -16.48
N CYS A 108 -1.28 -48.63 -15.83
CA CYS A 108 -1.43 -48.91 -14.41
C CYS A 108 -1.24 -47.66 -13.56
N ALA A 109 -0.20 -46.87 -13.82
CA ALA A 109 0.11 -45.63 -13.10
C ALA A 109 -0.93 -44.53 -13.31
N GLN A 110 -1.54 -44.45 -14.49
CA GLN A 110 -2.65 -43.54 -14.78
C GLN A 110 -3.91 -43.89 -13.98
N GLN A 111 -4.08 -45.15 -13.59
CA GLN A 111 -5.27 -45.62 -12.87
C GLN A 111 -5.09 -45.58 -11.35
N ASP A 112 -3.92 -45.97 -10.82
CA ASP A 112 -3.61 -45.92 -9.38
C ASP A 112 -2.11 -45.64 -9.16
N GLY A 113 -1.81 -44.54 -8.47
CA GLY A 113 -0.44 -44.13 -8.13
C GLY A 113 0.32 -45.14 -7.26
N ARG A 114 -0.38 -46.06 -6.59
CA ARG A 114 0.24 -47.20 -5.87
C ARG A 114 0.93 -48.20 -6.79
N THR A 115 0.75 -48.09 -8.11
CA THR A 115 1.54 -48.84 -9.11
C THR A 115 3.04 -48.67 -8.89
N GLY A 116 3.49 -47.52 -8.39
CA GLY A 116 4.91 -47.28 -8.07
C GLY A 116 5.51 -48.32 -7.12
N PHE A 117 4.72 -48.89 -6.20
CA PHE A 117 5.19 -49.96 -5.30
C PHE A 117 5.57 -51.24 -6.05
N PHE A 118 5.00 -51.48 -7.23
CA PHE A 118 5.24 -52.67 -8.05
C PHE A 118 6.15 -52.41 -9.25
N ILE A 119 6.75 -51.23 -9.36
CA ILE A 119 7.50 -50.84 -10.57
C ILE A 119 8.63 -51.82 -10.92
N THR A 120 9.30 -52.38 -9.91
CA THR A 120 10.37 -53.37 -10.09
C THR A 120 9.87 -54.68 -10.71
N LYS A 121 8.59 -55.03 -10.54
CA LYS A 121 7.99 -56.24 -11.15
C LYS A 121 7.83 -56.13 -12.66
N PHE A 122 7.79 -54.91 -13.20
CA PHE A 122 7.80 -54.68 -14.65
C PHE A 122 9.18 -54.87 -15.26
N GLY A 123 10.26 -54.94 -14.46
CA GLY A 123 11.62 -55.13 -14.97
C GLY A 123 12.12 -53.98 -15.87
N ILE A 124 11.54 -52.78 -15.75
CA ILE A 124 11.94 -51.59 -16.51
C ILE A 124 13.17 -50.97 -15.86
N THR A 125 14.25 -50.80 -16.61
CA THR A 125 15.53 -50.24 -16.10
C THR A 125 15.88 -48.88 -16.70
N ASN A 126 15.22 -48.47 -17.79
CA ASN A 126 15.46 -47.19 -18.44
C ASN A 126 14.97 -46.02 -17.57
N GLN A 127 15.88 -45.12 -17.22
CA GLN A 127 15.62 -43.99 -16.31
C GLN A 127 14.53 -43.04 -16.80
N ASN A 128 14.48 -42.72 -18.10
CA ASN A 128 13.47 -41.81 -18.66
C ASN A 128 12.07 -42.46 -18.63
N LYS A 129 11.98 -43.76 -18.89
CA LYS A 129 10.72 -44.50 -18.76
C LYS A 129 10.25 -44.56 -17.30
N LEU A 130 11.16 -44.80 -16.37
CA LEU A 130 10.86 -44.81 -14.93
C LEU A 130 10.40 -43.43 -14.44
N PHE A 131 11.04 -42.36 -14.93
CA PHE A 131 10.64 -40.98 -14.66
C PHE A 131 9.22 -40.68 -15.15
N GLU A 132 8.88 -41.03 -16.39
CA GLU A 132 7.53 -40.84 -16.94
C GLU A 132 6.46 -41.59 -16.13
N ILE A 133 6.74 -42.83 -15.72
CA ILE A 133 5.81 -43.60 -14.88
C ILE A 133 5.68 -42.97 -13.49
N ALA A 134 6.79 -42.52 -12.89
CA ALA A 134 6.77 -41.86 -11.59
C ALA A 134 5.97 -40.55 -11.61
N LYS A 135 6.04 -39.77 -12.69
CA LYS A 135 5.20 -38.57 -12.89
C LYS A 135 3.72 -38.91 -12.91
N LEU A 136 3.33 -39.96 -13.63
CA LEU A 136 1.94 -40.41 -13.67
C LEU A 136 1.46 -40.87 -12.28
N CYS A 137 2.30 -41.62 -11.55
CA CYS A 137 1.99 -42.01 -10.18
C CYS A 137 1.83 -40.79 -9.25
N ALA A 138 2.72 -39.79 -9.35
CA ALA A 138 2.67 -38.57 -8.54
C ALA A 138 1.39 -37.78 -8.76
N GLN A 139 0.90 -37.71 -10.00
CA GLN A 139 -0.35 -37.06 -10.36
C GLN A 139 -1.59 -37.76 -9.78
N GLN A 140 -1.52 -39.07 -9.53
CA GLN A 140 -2.62 -39.83 -8.94
C GLN A 140 -2.56 -39.87 -7.40
N ASN A 141 -1.37 -40.04 -6.82
CA ASN A 141 -1.18 -40.16 -5.38
C ASN A 141 0.24 -39.73 -4.97
N GLY A 142 0.37 -38.47 -4.53
CA GLY A 142 1.64 -37.86 -4.12
C GLY A 142 2.24 -38.51 -2.86
N GLU A 143 1.41 -38.90 -1.88
CA GLU A 143 1.88 -39.55 -0.65
C GLU A 143 2.57 -40.88 -0.93
N GLU A 144 1.88 -41.81 -1.61
CA GLU A 144 2.42 -43.14 -1.89
C GLU A 144 3.59 -43.07 -2.88
N THR A 145 3.55 -42.14 -3.84
CA THR A 145 4.67 -41.92 -4.75
C THR A 145 5.91 -41.42 -4.01
N GLY A 146 5.76 -40.42 -3.13
CA GLY A 146 6.87 -39.94 -2.28
C GLY A 146 7.39 -41.03 -1.33
N ARG A 147 6.51 -41.88 -0.80
CA ARG A 147 6.89 -43.02 0.03
C ARG A 147 7.76 -44.03 -0.72
N PHE A 148 7.44 -44.31 -1.98
CA PHE A 148 8.09 -45.37 -2.79
C PHE A 148 9.04 -44.86 -3.87
N ILE A 149 9.36 -43.56 -3.90
CA ILE A 149 10.20 -42.97 -4.94
C ILE A 149 11.56 -43.67 -5.09
N THR A 150 12.14 -44.15 -4.00
CA THR A 150 13.42 -44.87 -4.00
C THR A 150 13.35 -46.22 -4.74
N ILE A 151 12.16 -46.84 -4.82
CA ILE A 151 11.94 -48.11 -5.52
C ILE A 151 12.04 -47.93 -7.04
N PHE A 152 11.74 -46.74 -7.56
CA PHE A 152 11.93 -46.44 -8.98
C PHE A 152 13.40 -46.40 -9.39
N GLY A 153 14.34 -46.24 -8.44
CA GLY A 153 15.77 -46.18 -8.75
C GLY A 153 16.17 -44.98 -9.61
N ILE A 154 15.40 -43.88 -9.56
CA ILE A 154 15.73 -42.63 -10.26
C ILE A 154 16.83 -41.92 -9.49
N THR A 155 17.91 -41.56 -10.19
CA THR A 155 19.08 -40.90 -9.58
C THR A 155 19.29 -39.46 -10.06
N ASP A 156 18.67 -39.09 -11.18
CA ASP A 156 18.74 -37.74 -11.72
C ASP A 156 18.00 -36.73 -10.82
N GLN A 157 18.70 -35.67 -10.43
CA GLN A 157 18.20 -34.68 -9.47
C GLN A 157 17.12 -33.75 -10.06
N ASP A 158 17.10 -33.53 -11.38
CA ASP A 158 16.08 -32.72 -12.04
C ASP A 158 14.77 -33.52 -12.12
N HIS A 159 14.86 -34.80 -12.47
CA HIS A 159 13.73 -35.72 -12.45
C HIS A 159 13.12 -35.86 -11.05
N LEU A 160 13.94 -36.09 -10.02
CA LEU A 160 13.47 -36.22 -8.63
C LEU A 160 12.78 -34.95 -8.14
N TYR A 161 13.33 -33.78 -8.49
CA TYR A 161 12.73 -32.49 -8.16
C TYR A 161 11.38 -32.29 -8.87
N GLU A 162 11.26 -32.62 -10.15
CA GLU A 162 10.00 -32.48 -10.87
C GLU A 162 8.92 -33.41 -10.30
N ILE A 163 9.26 -34.67 -9.99
CA ILE A 163 8.33 -35.61 -9.36
C ILE A 163 7.90 -35.09 -7.99
N ALA A 164 8.83 -34.60 -7.16
CA ALA A 164 8.51 -34.06 -5.84
C ALA A 164 7.55 -32.86 -5.92
N LYS A 165 7.69 -32.00 -6.94
CA LYS A 165 6.75 -30.89 -7.19
C LYS A 165 5.36 -31.40 -7.54
N LEU A 166 5.24 -32.41 -8.41
CA LEU A 166 3.96 -33.01 -8.75
C LEU A 166 3.30 -33.66 -7.54
N CYS A 167 4.06 -34.41 -6.73
CA CYS A 167 3.57 -34.97 -5.47
C CYS A 167 3.07 -33.85 -4.53
N ALA A 168 3.85 -32.79 -4.36
CA ALA A 168 3.50 -31.66 -3.48
C ALA A 168 2.26 -30.89 -3.95
N GLN A 169 2.02 -30.83 -5.27
CA GLN A 169 0.82 -30.23 -5.87
C GLN A 169 -0.43 -31.10 -5.62
N GLN A 170 -0.28 -32.42 -5.64
CA GLN A 170 -1.38 -33.36 -5.48
C GLN A 170 -1.75 -33.59 -4.00
N ASP A 171 -0.75 -33.86 -3.15
CA ASP A 171 -0.91 -34.06 -1.71
C ASP A 171 0.29 -33.49 -0.96
N GLY A 172 0.16 -32.24 -0.56
CA GLY A 172 1.24 -31.54 0.13
C GLY A 172 1.60 -32.14 1.48
N LYS A 173 0.62 -32.63 2.25
CA LYS A 173 0.86 -33.23 3.57
C LYS A 173 1.59 -34.56 3.44
N GLY A 174 1.11 -35.43 2.55
CA GLY A 174 1.73 -36.71 2.28
C GLY A 174 3.15 -36.57 1.75
N THR A 175 3.37 -35.60 0.86
CA THR A 175 4.69 -35.32 0.29
C THR A 175 5.67 -34.80 1.34
N ALA A 176 5.26 -33.87 2.20
CA ALA A 176 6.11 -33.36 3.28
C ALA A 176 6.61 -34.46 4.22
N ARG A 177 5.78 -35.46 4.52
CA ARG A 177 6.15 -36.61 5.35
C ARG A 177 7.31 -37.42 4.77
N TYR A 178 7.40 -37.50 3.45
CA TYR A 178 8.37 -38.34 2.73
C TYR A 178 9.37 -37.53 1.91
N ILE A 179 9.51 -36.23 2.16
CA ILE A 179 10.33 -35.33 1.34
C ILE A 179 11.81 -35.75 1.27
N MET A 180 12.32 -36.40 2.33
CA MET A 180 13.70 -36.92 2.36
C MET A 180 13.94 -38.10 1.42
N ASN A 181 12.89 -38.85 1.07
CA ASN A 181 13.03 -40.02 0.21
C ASN A 181 13.43 -39.62 -1.23
N PHE A 182 13.12 -38.39 -1.63
CA PHE A 182 13.51 -37.87 -2.94
C PHE A 182 15.01 -37.61 -3.05
N GLY A 183 15.77 -37.57 -1.95
CA GLY A 183 17.22 -37.41 -1.99
C GLY A 183 17.70 -36.12 -2.70
N ILE A 184 16.88 -35.05 -2.67
CA ILE A 184 17.22 -33.77 -3.29
C ILE A 184 18.27 -33.08 -2.43
N THR A 185 19.43 -32.77 -3.00
CA THR A 185 20.55 -32.16 -2.26
C THR A 185 20.55 -30.63 -2.31
N ASN A 186 19.95 -30.07 -3.36
CA ASN A 186 19.83 -28.62 -3.54
C ASN A 186 18.77 -28.03 -2.58
N GLN A 187 19.21 -27.14 -1.70
CA GLN A 187 18.37 -26.54 -0.65
C GLN A 187 17.27 -25.62 -1.20
N ASP A 188 17.52 -24.90 -2.31
CA ASP A 188 16.52 -23.99 -2.90
C ASP A 188 15.36 -24.78 -3.53
N ARG A 189 15.67 -25.90 -4.18
CA ARG A 189 14.67 -26.81 -4.76
C ARG A 189 13.81 -27.46 -3.68
N LEU A 190 14.47 -27.96 -2.64
CA LEU A 190 13.82 -28.47 -1.45
C LEU A 190 12.92 -27.41 -0.80
N PHE A 191 13.37 -26.15 -0.79
CA PHE A 191 12.59 -25.03 -0.28
C PHE A 191 11.30 -24.78 -1.08
N GLU A 192 11.42 -24.74 -2.40
CA GLU A 192 10.27 -24.57 -3.28
C GLU A 192 9.24 -25.69 -3.10
N ILE A 193 9.69 -26.95 -2.98
CA ILE A 193 8.81 -28.10 -2.74
C ILE A 193 8.09 -27.96 -1.40
N GLY A 194 8.81 -27.57 -0.34
CA GLY A 194 8.20 -27.34 0.97
C GLY A 194 7.07 -26.30 0.91
N LEU A 195 7.27 -25.19 0.20
CA LEU A 195 6.22 -24.19 -0.02
C LEU A 195 5.01 -24.76 -0.78
N LEU A 196 5.24 -25.59 -1.80
CA LEU A 196 4.15 -26.25 -2.52
C LEU A 196 3.37 -27.21 -1.61
N CYS A 197 4.05 -27.96 -0.77
CA CYS A 197 3.41 -28.87 0.19
C CYS A 197 2.45 -28.13 1.12
N ILE A 198 2.87 -26.96 1.61
CA ILE A 198 2.09 -26.13 2.52
C ILE A 198 0.83 -25.59 1.81
N ARG A 199 1.01 -25.06 0.59
CA ARG A 199 -0.08 -24.45 -0.20
C ARG A 199 -1.18 -25.45 -0.54
N ASN A 200 -0.81 -26.70 -0.82
CA ASN A 200 -1.75 -27.73 -1.27
C ASN A 200 -2.24 -28.65 -0.14
N CYS A 201 -2.11 -28.26 1.13
CA CYS A 201 -2.74 -28.97 2.23
C CYS A 201 -4.24 -28.62 2.33
N PRO A 202 -5.15 -29.62 2.37
CA PRO A 202 -6.59 -29.41 2.26
C PRO A 202 -7.25 -28.81 3.51
N SER A 203 -6.56 -28.86 4.65
CA SER A 203 -7.08 -28.32 5.91
C SER A 203 -5.97 -27.72 6.76
N GLU A 204 -6.33 -26.86 7.70
CA GLU A 204 -5.39 -26.23 8.65
C GLU A 204 -4.65 -27.27 9.50
N ASN A 205 -5.35 -28.30 9.99
CA ASN A 205 -4.70 -29.41 10.71
C ASN A 205 -3.70 -30.17 9.82
N SER A 206 -3.98 -30.28 8.52
CA SER A 206 -3.06 -30.91 7.56
C SER A 206 -1.85 -30.03 7.28
N ARG A 207 -2.06 -28.72 7.12
CA ARG A 207 -0.99 -27.72 7.03
C ARG A 207 -0.08 -27.81 8.25
N PHE A 208 -0.67 -27.79 9.45
CA PHE A 208 0.05 -27.92 10.71
C PHE A 208 0.96 -29.16 10.77
N ARG A 209 0.44 -30.34 10.44
CA ARG A 209 1.25 -31.57 10.39
C ARG A 209 2.32 -31.53 9.29
N CYS A 210 2.00 -30.96 8.12
CA CYS A 210 2.96 -30.72 7.05
C CYS A 210 4.15 -29.90 7.56
N PHE A 211 3.92 -28.86 8.37
CA PHE A 211 5.03 -28.10 8.97
C PHE A 211 5.88 -28.92 9.92
N GLN A 212 5.25 -29.72 10.78
CA GLN A 212 6.00 -30.57 11.71
C GLN A 212 6.90 -31.56 10.96
N ASP A 213 6.42 -32.10 9.84
CA ASP A 213 7.20 -33.03 9.02
C ASP A 213 8.31 -32.33 8.24
N LEU A 214 8.06 -31.14 7.66
CA LEU A 214 9.12 -30.33 7.03
C LEU A 214 10.15 -29.83 8.05
N GLY A 215 9.73 -29.45 9.25
CA GLY A 215 10.61 -28.94 10.30
C GLY A 215 11.64 -29.97 10.79
N LYS A 216 11.38 -31.27 10.63
CA LYS A 216 12.35 -32.33 10.92
C LYS A 216 13.50 -32.38 9.90
N VAL A 217 13.26 -31.87 8.70
CA VAL A 217 14.18 -31.94 7.55
C VAL A 217 15.02 -30.67 7.44
N PHE A 218 14.43 -29.55 7.81
CA PHE A 218 14.99 -28.25 7.55
C PHE A 218 15.17 -27.47 8.86
N ASN A 219 16.40 -27.43 9.38
CA ASN A 219 16.73 -26.61 10.57
C ASN A 219 16.44 -25.11 10.39
N VAL A 220 16.32 -24.61 9.14
CA VAL A 220 16.12 -23.19 8.80
C VAL A 220 14.69 -22.90 8.28
N PHE A 221 13.90 -23.92 7.94
CA PHE A 221 12.55 -23.74 7.36
C PHE A 221 11.54 -23.13 8.31
N ALA A 222 11.57 -23.53 9.59
CA ALA A 222 10.50 -23.22 10.53
C ALA A 222 10.23 -21.70 10.56
N LEU A 223 11.29 -20.88 10.39
CA LEU A 223 11.24 -19.43 10.36
C LEU A 223 10.70 -18.83 9.05
N GLN A 224 11.12 -19.35 7.89
CA GLN A 224 10.69 -18.82 6.58
C GLN A 224 9.25 -19.21 6.24
N VAL A 225 8.81 -20.30 6.84
CA VAL A 225 7.47 -20.83 6.67
C VAL A 225 6.46 -20.19 7.62
N LEU A 226 6.89 -19.77 8.82
CA LEU A 226 6.13 -18.82 9.65
C LEU A 226 5.79 -17.53 8.87
N ALA A 227 6.63 -17.10 7.92
CA ALA A 227 6.37 -15.96 7.04
C ALA A 227 5.22 -16.18 6.07
N VAL A 228 4.93 -17.42 5.69
CA VAL A 228 3.80 -17.75 4.80
C VAL A 228 2.47 -17.66 5.55
N PHE A 229 2.43 -18.04 6.84
CA PHE A 229 1.23 -17.93 7.66
C PHE A 229 0.91 -16.51 8.11
N ILE A 230 1.93 -15.73 8.47
CA ILE A 230 1.73 -14.38 9.02
C ILE A 230 1.29 -13.38 7.95
N ASN A 231 1.51 -13.69 6.67
CA ASN A 231 0.96 -12.90 5.56
C ASN A 231 -0.57 -13.07 5.37
N ASN A 232 -1.24 -13.90 6.18
CA ASN A 232 -2.69 -13.98 6.26
C ASN A 232 -3.15 -13.51 7.66
N PRO A 233 -3.64 -12.26 7.82
CA PRO A 233 -3.89 -11.64 9.13
C PRO A 233 -4.96 -12.34 9.99
N ASN A 234 -5.73 -13.29 9.41
CA ASN A 234 -6.74 -14.06 10.12
C ASN A 234 -6.18 -15.30 10.86
N ASP A 235 -4.90 -15.66 10.65
CA ASP A 235 -4.28 -16.90 11.19
C ASP A 235 -3.36 -16.67 12.41
N TYR A 236 -3.50 -15.52 13.10
CA TYR A 236 -2.64 -15.11 14.22
C TYR A 236 -2.53 -16.16 15.34
N ASN A 237 -3.66 -16.77 15.75
CA ASN A 237 -3.70 -17.80 16.79
C ASN A 237 -2.93 -19.09 16.41
N GLN A 238 -2.78 -19.36 15.11
CA GLN A 238 -2.08 -20.55 14.62
C GLN A 238 -0.58 -20.29 14.50
N ALA A 239 -0.19 -19.07 14.12
CA ALA A 239 1.20 -18.61 14.19
C ALA A 239 1.71 -18.67 15.64
N GLU A 240 0.88 -18.26 16.61
CA GLU A 240 1.15 -18.36 18.04
C GLU A 240 1.33 -19.82 18.50
N LYS A 241 0.42 -20.73 18.16
CA LYS A 241 0.56 -22.18 18.46
C LYS A 241 1.80 -22.83 17.85
N CYS A 242 2.16 -22.44 16.63
CA CYS A 242 3.40 -22.88 15.98
C CYS A 242 4.64 -22.36 16.74
N LEU A 243 4.65 -21.08 17.12
CA LEU A 243 5.74 -20.49 17.91
C LEU A 243 5.89 -21.19 19.27
N CYS A 244 4.80 -21.50 19.96
CA CYS A 244 4.83 -22.21 21.26
C CYS A 244 5.43 -23.61 21.19
N LEU A 245 5.19 -24.37 20.12
CA LEU A 245 5.74 -25.73 19.99
C LEU A 245 7.23 -25.76 19.68
N TYR A 246 7.76 -24.68 19.11
CA TYR A 246 9.18 -24.56 18.76
C TYR A 246 10.01 -23.81 19.81
N GLN A 247 9.39 -23.20 20.84
CA GLN A 247 10.08 -22.52 21.96
C GLN A 247 11.24 -23.33 22.55
N ASN A 248 11.11 -24.66 22.62
CA ASN A 248 12.12 -25.54 23.23
C ASN A 248 13.27 -25.92 22.29
N GLN A 249 13.21 -25.60 20.99
CA GLN A 249 14.23 -25.97 19.99
C GLN A 249 14.96 -24.76 19.38
N PHE A 250 14.49 -23.54 19.62
CA PHE A 250 15.11 -22.31 19.10
C PHE A 250 16.34 -21.89 19.93
N ALA A 251 17.52 -22.41 19.55
CA ALA A 251 18.79 -21.91 20.08
C ALA A 251 19.22 -20.59 19.39
N ASN A 252 19.90 -19.71 20.14
CA ASN A 252 20.38 -18.38 19.70
C ASN A 252 21.09 -18.32 18.34
N ARG A 253 21.73 -19.42 17.93
CA ARG A 253 22.50 -19.51 16.68
C ARG A 253 21.65 -19.33 15.42
N HIS A 254 20.37 -19.69 15.48
CA HIS A 254 19.46 -19.65 14.33
C HIS A 254 18.98 -18.23 13.96
N PHE A 255 18.96 -17.30 14.93
CA PHE A 255 18.62 -15.90 14.65
C PHE A 255 19.72 -15.20 13.86
N GLU A 256 21.00 -15.38 14.22
CA GLU A 256 22.12 -14.75 13.50
C GLU A 256 22.24 -15.26 12.04
N GLU A 257 22.02 -16.55 11.82
CA GLU A 257 21.97 -17.14 10.48
C GLU A 257 20.80 -16.57 9.66
N PHE A 258 19.63 -16.36 10.28
CA PHE A 258 18.45 -15.76 9.62
C PHE A 258 18.70 -14.31 9.19
N PHE A 259 19.31 -13.48 10.05
CA PHE A 259 19.70 -12.11 9.68
C PHE A 259 20.72 -12.08 8.55
N THR A 260 21.68 -13.01 8.57
CA THR A 260 22.69 -13.15 7.52
C THR A 260 22.05 -13.57 6.20
N LEU A 261 21.04 -14.44 6.24
CA LEU A 261 20.30 -14.88 5.06
C LEU A 261 19.47 -13.74 4.46
N ILE A 262 18.74 -12.98 5.29
CA ILE A 262 17.99 -11.80 4.83
C ILE A 262 18.95 -10.78 4.22
N ALA A 263 20.08 -10.51 4.87
CA ALA A 263 21.07 -9.55 4.36
C ALA A 263 21.62 -9.91 2.96
N ARG A 264 21.60 -11.20 2.59
CA ARG A 264 22.03 -11.72 1.27
C ARG A 264 20.96 -11.65 0.18
N ILE A 265 19.69 -11.35 0.50
CA ILE A 265 18.60 -11.27 -0.50
C ILE A 265 18.84 -10.08 -1.42
N GLU A 266 19.37 -10.26 -2.64
CA GLU A 266 19.76 -9.15 -3.53
C GLU A 266 18.62 -8.14 -3.80
N GLU A 267 17.38 -8.62 -3.89
CA GLU A 267 16.21 -7.79 -4.19
C GLU A 267 15.77 -6.97 -2.96
N PRO A 268 15.89 -5.62 -2.98
CA PRO A 268 15.69 -4.77 -1.80
C PRO A 268 14.29 -4.86 -1.19
N HIS A 269 13.27 -5.09 -2.02
CA HIS A 269 11.88 -5.20 -1.59
C HIS A 269 11.59 -6.52 -0.86
N VAL A 270 12.10 -7.64 -1.36
CA VAL A 270 11.97 -8.95 -0.69
C VAL A 270 12.78 -8.95 0.61
N ARG A 271 13.98 -8.36 0.60
CA ARG A 271 14.78 -8.12 1.80
C ARG A 271 14.01 -7.31 2.86
N TYR A 272 13.31 -6.26 2.42
CA TYR A 272 12.47 -5.40 3.27
C TYR A 272 11.30 -6.16 3.91
N GLN A 273 10.55 -6.95 3.13
CA GLN A 273 9.41 -7.73 3.64
C GLN A 273 9.85 -8.73 4.70
N ASN A 274 11.03 -9.33 4.54
CA ASN A 274 11.59 -10.26 5.52
C ASN A 274 12.04 -9.56 6.82
N TYR A 275 12.52 -8.30 6.76
CA TYR A 275 12.80 -7.51 7.96
C TYR A 275 11.53 -7.04 8.70
N GLU A 276 10.48 -6.63 7.97
CA GLU A 276 9.18 -6.27 8.56
C GLU A 276 8.55 -7.50 9.24
N PHE A 277 8.60 -8.66 8.57
CA PHE A 277 8.20 -9.96 9.13
C PHE A 277 8.96 -10.29 10.42
N LEU A 278 10.28 -10.15 10.42
CA LEU A 278 11.11 -10.43 11.59
C LEU A 278 10.79 -9.50 12.76
N ALA A 279 10.53 -8.21 12.49
CA ALA A 279 10.09 -7.28 13.52
C ALA A 279 8.75 -7.69 14.14
N ASN A 280 7.78 -8.11 13.31
CA ASN A 280 6.47 -8.59 13.78
C ASN A 280 6.58 -9.90 14.57
N VAL A 281 7.44 -10.83 14.13
CA VAL A 281 7.76 -12.06 14.86
C VAL A 281 8.43 -11.74 16.19
N MET A 282 9.35 -10.78 16.25
CA MET A 282 9.98 -10.36 17.51
C MET A 282 8.98 -9.73 18.50
N VAL A 283 8.01 -8.96 18.01
CA VAL A 283 6.91 -8.42 18.81
C VAL A 283 6.04 -9.55 19.39
N LEU A 284 5.71 -10.55 18.57
CA LEU A 284 4.96 -11.76 18.96
C LEU A 284 5.74 -12.64 19.94
N CYS A 285 7.04 -12.85 19.69
CA CYS A 285 7.91 -13.66 20.52
C CYS A 285 8.07 -13.09 21.93
N LYS A 286 7.94 -11.78 22.18
CA LYS A 286 7.96 -11.26 23.56
C LYS A 286 6.84 -11.82 24.45
N ALA A 287 5.68 -12.18 23.90
CA ALA A 287 4.62 -12.82 24.68
C ALA A 287 4.96 -14.27 25.10
N LEU A 288 6.01 -14.84 24.50
CA LEU A 288 6.35 -16.26 24.54
C LEU A 288 7.78 -16.53 25.06
N LEU A 289 8.75 -15.63 24.87
CA LEU A 289 10.13 -15.83 25.29
C LEU A 289 10.30 -15.57 26.78
N ASP A 290 11.06 -16.43 27.45
CA ASP A 290 11.46 -16.20 28.83
C ASP A 290 12.60 -15.16 28.95
N GLU A 291 12.86 -14.71 30.17
CA GLU A 291 13.81 -13.62 30.41
C GLU A 291 15.26 -14.00 30.05
N ASP A 292 15.63 -15.29 30.06
CA ASP A 292 16.95 -15.76 29.68
C ASP A 292 17.15 -15.72 28.15
N GLN A 293 16.10 -16.04 27.38
CA GLN A 293 16.08 -15.90 25.93
C GLN A 293 16.12 -14.43 25.50
N ILE A 294 15.41 -13.56 26.22
CA ILE A 294 15.48 -12.10 26.02
C ILE A 294 16.90 -11.60 26.36
N GLN A 295 17.52 -12.09 27.45
CA GLN A 295 18.91 -11.77 27.84
C GLN A 295 19.92 -12.13 26.75
N CYS A 296 19.71 -13.24 26.04
CA CYS A 296 20.56 -13.67 24.94
C CYS A 296 20.40 -12.82 23.68
N LEU A 297 19.15 -12.50 23.28
CA LEU A 297 18.88 -11.57 22.18
C LEU A 297 19.51 -10.19 22.46
N ARG A 298 19.42 -9.71 23.71
CA ARG A 298 20.07 -8.47 24.19
C ARG A 298 21.61 -8.49 24.04
N LYS A 299 22.25 -9.66 24.10
CA LYS A 299 23.73 -9.82 23.97
C LYS A 299 24.20 -10.05 22.52
N SER A 300 23.29 -10.32 21.60
CA SER A 300 23.63 -10.58 20.19
C SER A 300 23.93 -9.29 19.42
N LYS A 301 24.67 -9.39 18.31
CA LYS A 301 24.92 -8.25 17.38
C LYS A 301 23.69 -7.88 16.54
N ILE A 302 22.56 -8.52 16.78
CA ILE A 302 21.31 -8.36 16.04
C ILE A 302 20.75 -6.95 16.23
N LEU A 303 20.72 -6.45 17.47
CA LEU A 303 20.24 -5.08 17.77
C LEU A 303 21.11 -4.04 17.04
N GLU A 304 22.44 -4.18 17.09
CA GLU A 304 23.35 -3.31 16.31
C GLU A 304 23.09 -3.37 14.79
N SER A 305 22.79 -4.55 14.25
CA SER A 305 22.51 -4.74 12.82
C SER A 305 21.18 -4.12 12.40
N ILE A 306 20.16 -4.19 13.28
CA ILE A 306 18.88 -3.49 13.15
C ILE A 306 19.09 -1.97 13.18
N PHE A 307 19.90 -1.46 14.13
CA PHE A 307 20.17 -0.03 14.27
C PHE A 307 21.06 0.56 13.17
N LYS A 308 21.88 -0.25 12.50
CA LYS A 308 22.65 0.15 11.30
C LYS A 308 21.78 0.28 10.05
N PHE A 309 20.53 -0.17 10.07
CA PHE A 309 19.61 -0.10 8.94
C PHE A 309 19.00 1.32 8.82
N GLY A 310 19.56 2.16 7.93
CA GLY A 310 19.31 3.60 7.85
C GLY A 310 18.00 4.06 7.17
N ARG A 311 16.91 3.28 7.20
CA ARG A 311 15.67 3.60 6.45
C ARG A 311 14.48 4.00 7.37
N PRO A 312 14.05 5.29 7.38
CA PRO A 312 12.96 5.84 8.20
C PRO A 312 11.67 5.01 8.36
N ASN A 313 11.18 4.36 7.31
CA ASN A 313 9.85 3.72 7.31
C ASN A 313 9.84 2.35 8.03
N LEU A 314 11.02 1.79 8.31
CA LEU A 314 11.18 0.61 9.17
C LEU A 314 11.36 0.98 10.64
N LYS A 315 11.48 2.28 10.97
CA LYS A 315 11.67 2.72 12.36
C LYS A 315 10.51 2.23 13.21
N PHE A 316 9.24 2.40 12.85
CA PHE A 316 8.13 2.09 13.76
C PHE A 316 8.05 0.61 14.21
N PRO A 317 8.09 -0.42 13.34
CA PRO A 317 8.05 -1.82 13.77
C PRO A 317 9.36 -2.31 14.42
N LEU A 318 10.53 -1.89 13.91
CA LEU A 318 11.83 -2.21 14.54
C LEU A 318 12.03 -1.46 15.85
N PHE A 319 11.40 -0.29 16.01
CA PHE A 319 11.37 0.52 17.21
C PHE A 319 10.41 -0.06 18.24
N LEU A 320 9.26 -0.57 17.81
CA LEU A 320 8.37 -1.36 18.67
C LEU A 320 9.12 -2.61 19.16
N ALA A 321 9.77 -3.36 18.28
CA ALA A 321 10.60 -4.51 18.65
C ALA A 321 11.78 -4.13 19.58
N ALA A 322 12.44 -2.98 19.37
CA ALA A 322 13.53 -2.49 20.23
C ALA A 322 13.03 -1.98 21.59
N ALA A 323 11.88 -1.30 21.64
CA ALA A 323 11.24 -0.83 22.87
C ALA A 323 10.72 -2.01 23.72
N LEU A 324 10.27 -3.08 23.07
CA LEU A 324 9.87 -4.34 23.70
C LEU A 324 11.07 -5.11 24.30
N LEU A 325 12.30 -4.88 23.82
CA LEU A 325 13.53 -5.53 24.30
C LEU A 325 14.34 -4.71 25.32
N ALA A 326 13.86 -3.50 25.65
CA ALA A 326 14.56 -2.52 26.46
C ALA A 326 14.59 -2.82 27.97
N LYS A 327 15.65 -2.35 28.62
CA LYS A 327 16.10 -2.69 29.98
C LYS A 327 15.17 -2.29 31.16
N SER A 328 14.10 -1.53 30.98
CA SER A 328 13.29 -1.05 32.11
C SER A 328 11.90 -1.69 32.16
N SER A 329 11.61 -2.34 33.29
CA SER A 329 10.29 -2.90 33.63
C SER A 329 9.19 -1.84 33.62
N GLU A 330 9.54 -0.56 33.79
CA GLU A 330 8.63 0.59 33.77
C GLU A 330 8.17 0.96 32.34
N GLY A 331 9.08 0.92 31.35
CA GLY A 331 8.75 1.19 29.95
C GLY A 331 7.81 0.14 29.36
N LEU A 332 7.98 -1.11 29.79
CA LEU A 332 7.16 -2.25 29.37
C LEU A 332 5.71 -2.15 29.88
N LYS A 333 5.50 -1.77 31.15
CA LYS A 333 4.16 -1.57 31.73
C LYS A 333 3.36 -0.47 31.05
N LYS A 334 4.03 0.60 30.60
CA LYS A 334 3.39 1.71 29.89
C LYS A 334 3.00 1.37 28.46
N ILE A 335 3.74 0.47 27.80
CA ILE A 335 3.42 -0.03 26.45
C ILE A 335 2.20 -0.97 26.49
N ASP A 336 2.08 -1.84 27.50
CA ASP A 336 0.92 -2.72 27.69
C ASP A 336 -0.40 -1.95 27.92
N ALA A 337 -0.32 -0.77 28.54
CA ALA A 337 -1.48 0.11 28.74
C ALA A 337 -2.01 0.79 27.46
N LEU A 338 -1.34 0.64 26.30
CA LEU A 338 -1.69 1.31 25.03
C LEU A 338 -2.73 0.55 24.18
N GLN A 339 -3.26 -0.58 24.67
CA GLN A 339 -4.08 -1.53 23.91
C GLN A 339 -5.58 -1.15 23.67
N GLY A 340 -6.06 0.04 24.03
CA GLY A 340 -7.46 0.45 23.78
C GLY A 340 -7.63 1.84 23.13
N GLU A 341 -8.00 1.88 21.84
CA GLU A 341 -8.46 3.05 21.01
C GLU A 341 -7.67 4.39 21.13
N LEU A 342 -8.03 5.50 20.45
CA LEU A 342 -7.77 5.81 19.04
C LEU A 342 -6.99 7.16 18.87
N ASP A 343 -6.04 7.48 19.76
CA ASP A 343 -5.20 8.70 19.62
C ASP A 343 -3.77 8.35 19.19
N TRP A 344 -3.55 8.35 17.88
CA TRP A 344 -2.25 8.03 17.29
C TRP A 344 -1.18 9.08 17.62
N GLN A 345 -1.55 10.35 17.81
CA GLN A 345 -0.60 11.41 18.13
C GLN A 345 -0.07 11.23 19.55
N LYS A 346 -0.93 10.86 20.51
CA LYS A 346 -0.51 10.56 21.88
C LYS A 346 0.39 9.33 21.93
N LYS A 347 0.02 8.27 21.20
CA LYS A 347 0.85 7.05 21.07
C LYS A 347 2.20 7.37 20.43
N LEU A 348 2.23 8.18 19.38
CA LEU A 348 3.47 8.58 18.71
C LEU A 348 4.37 9.41 19.65
N THR A 349 3.81 10.36 20.39
CA THR A 349 4.56 11.13 21.40
C THR A 349 5.17 10.20 22.46
N GLN A 350 4.39 9.25 23.00
CA GLN A 350 4.86 8.30 24.00
C GLN A 350 5.97 7.39 23.45
N LEU A 351 5.84 6.94 22.20
CA LEU A 351 6.86 6.13 21.52
C LEU A 351 8.14 6.93 21.29
N LEU A 352 8.04 8.15 20.76
CA LEU A 352 9.22 9.00 20.57
C LEU A 352 9.90 9.36 21.88
N ALA A 353 9.12 9.54 22.96
CA ALA A 353 9.67 9.75 24.29
C ALA A 353 10.40 8.49 24.79
N ALA A 354 9.79 7.31 24.68
CA ALA A 354 10.42 6.04 25.00
C ALA A 354 11.75 5.85 24.24
N ARG A 355 11.84 6.32 22.98
CA ARG A 355 13.10 6.28 22.20
C ARG A 355 14.23 7.02 22.90
N LEU A 356 13.94 8.19 23.46
CA LEU A 356 14.92 8.97 24.19
C LEU A 356 15.35 8.22 25.45
N GLU A 357 14.44 7.56 26.17
CA GLU A 357 14.79 6.68 27.30
C GLU A 357 15.74 5.54 26.88
N LEU A 358 15.52 4.93 25.72
CA LEU A 358 16.41 3.89 25.18
C LEU A 358 17.82 4.39 24.90
N GLU A 359 17.94 5.66 24.53
CA GLU A 359 19.23 6.34 24.33
C GLU A 359 19.86 6.78 25.67
N GLY A 360 19.29 6.38 26.81
CA GLY A 360 19.78 6.69 28.15
C GLY A 360 19.37 8.08 28.65
N ILE A 361 18.38 8.72 28.01
CA ILE A 361 17.91 10.06 28.36
C ILE A 361 16.79 9.95 29.40
N ASP A 362 16.91 10.62 30.54
CA ASP A 362 15.85 10.73 31.53
C ASP A 362 14.78 11.73 31.07
N ILE A 363 13.62 11.19 30.67
CA ILE A 363 12.47 11.98 30.23
C ILE A 363 11.40 12.15 31.32
N SER A 364 11.64 11.65 32.55
CA SER A 364 10.58 11.54 33.57
C SER A 364 9.94 12.90 33.89
N ASN A 365 10.75 13.96 34.00
CA ASN A 365 10.28 15.32 34.22
C ASN A 365 9.53 15.88 33.01
N PHE A 366 9.98 15.55 31.80
CA PHE A 366 9.35 15.97 30.55
C PHE A 366 7.98 15.30 30.35
N LEU A 367 7.84 14.01 30.65
CA LEU A 367 6.55 13.31 30.62
C LEU A 367 5.58 13.86 31.66
N LYS A 368 6.03 14.06 32.91
CA LYS A 368 5.21 14.68 33.97
C LYS A 368 4.71 16.07 33.56
N MET A 369 5.54 16.82 32.83
CA MET A 369 5.14 18.09 32.23
C MET A 369 4.02 17.88 31.20
N ILE A 370 4.22 17.02 30.20
CA ILE A 370 3.24 16.79 29.11
C ILE A 370 1.90 16.34 29.69
N GLU A 371 1.91 15.41 30.64
CA GLU A 371 0.69 14.88 31.27
C GLU A 371 -0.11 15.95 32.04
N LYS A 372 0.57 16.92 32.66
CA LYS A 372 -0.06 17.98 33.44
C LYS A 372 -0.53 19.17 32.61
N ALA A 373 0.08 19.37 31.44
CA ALA A 373 -0.20 20.49 30.56
C ALA A 373 -1.47 20.22 29.74
N SER A 374 -2.56 20.92 30.08
CA SER A 374 -3.79 20.92 29.25
C SER A 374 -3.53 21.44 27.84
N LEU A 375 -2.47 22.22 27.66
CA LEU A 375 -2.07 22.81 26.39
C LEU A 375 -1.88 21.79 25.25
N PHE A 376 -1.36 20.59 25.54
CA PHE A 376 -1.15 19.56 24.53
C PHE A 376 -2.41 18.76 24.17
N LYS A 377 -3.58 19.17 24.69
CA LYS A 377 -4.87 18.70 24.16
C LYS A 377 -5.24 19.37 22.84
N ALA A 378 -4.71 20.57 22.58
CA ALA A 378 -4.86 21.22 21.29
C ALA A 378 -3.95 20.55 20.26
N LYS A 379 -4.52 20.23 19.10
CA LYS A 379 -3.87 19.44 18.05
C LYS A 379 -2.57 20.10 17.55
N GLU A 380 -2.57 21.42 17.48
CA GLU A 380 -1.45 22.24 16.99
C GLU A 380 -0.25 22.16 17.93
N ASN A 381 -0.51 22.17 19.25
CA ASN A 381 0.55 22.08 20.26
C ASN A 381 1.12 20.67 20.35
N GLN A 382 0.26 19.66 20.18
CA GLN A 382 0.70 18.26 20.10
C GLN A 382 1.53 18.00 18.85
N GLN A 383 1.19 18.63 17.73
CA GLN A 383 1.97 18.56 16.50
C GLN A 383 3.37 19.16 16.69
N ALA A 384 3.49 20.34 17.31
CA ALA A 384 4.80 20.94 17.60
C ALA A 384 5.66 20.03 18.51
N LEU A 385 5.05 19.38 19.50
CA LEU A 385 5.73 18.42 20.36
C LEU A 385 6.26 17.21 19.57
N ILE A 386 5.43 16.63 18.69
CA ILE A 386 5.81 15.52 17.82
C ILE A 386 6.95 15.92 16.89
N GLU A 387 6.84 17.10 16.26
CA GLU A 387 7.86 17.65 15.36
C GLU A 387 9.21 17.80 16.06
N MET A 388 9.23 18.40 17.26
CA MET A 388 10.44 18.52 18.07
C MET A 388 11.06 17.15 18.36
N LEU A 389 10.24 16.19 18.81
CA LEU A 389 10.72 14.86 19.15
C LEU A 389 11.26 14.10 17.93
N LEU A 390 10.63 14.24 16.77
CA LEU A 390 11.12 13.68 15.51
C LEU A 390 12.49 14.24 15.13
N LEU A 391 12.63 15.58 15.14
CA LEU A 391 13.89 16.25 14.86
C LEU A 391 15.00 15.83 15.85
N MET A 392 14.68 15.75 17.15
CA MET A 392 15.61 15.26 18.16
C MET A 392 16.02 13.81 17.92
N ALA A 393 15.09 12.98 17.44
CA ALA A 393 15.33 11.58 17.18
C ALA A 393 16.14 11.36 15.89
N GLU A 394 16.18 12.30 14.95
CA GLU A 394 17.00 12.21 13.74
C GLU A 394 18.45 12.62 13.96
N GLU A 395 18.70 13.54 14.88
CA GLU A 395 20.05 14.05 15.13
C GLU A 395 20.83 13.18 16.13
N LYS A 396 21.90 12.52 15.65
CA LYS A 396 22.69 11.56 16.44
C LYS A 396 23.53 12.23 17.53
N ASN A 397 24.11 13.39 17.25
CA ASN A 397 25.09 14.06 18.12
C ASN A 397 24.47 15.15 18.99
N LEU A 398 23.16 15.08 19.21
CA LEU A 398 22.40 16.09 19.94
C LEU A 398 22.53 15.88 21.46
N PRO A 399 22.74 16.92 22.28
CA PRO A 399 22.73 16.81 23.74
C PRO A 399 21.29 16.70 24.27
N LYS A 400 20.60 15.60 23.93
CA LYS A 400 19.14 15.41 24.13
C LYS A 400 18.71 15.62 25.59
N GLN A 401 19.47 15.08 26.54
CA GLN A 401 19.23 15.26 27.99
C GLN A 401 19.21 16.75 28.37
N LEU A 402 20.25 17.48 27.97
CA LEU A 402 20.35 18.91 28.25
C LEU A 402 19.17 19.69 27.65
N ILE A 403 18.75 19.35 26.43
CA ILE A 403 17.62 20.01 25.77
C ILE A 403 16.33 19.81 26.55
N LEU A 404 16.00 18.57 26.94
CA LEU A 404 14.80 18.28 27.73
C LEU A 404 14.84 18.97 29.09
N GLU A 405 15.99 18.97 29.75
CA GLU A 405 16.17 19.69 31.02
C GLU A 405 15.95 21.19 30.86
N ARG A 406 16.48 21.80 29.80
CA ARG A 406 16.30 23.23 29.53
C ARG A 406 14.85 23.58 29.26
N ILE A 407 14.12 22.76 28.49
CA ILE A 407 12.68 22.97 28.27
C ILE A 407 11.92 23.04 29.60
N CYS A 408 12.25 22.15 30.54
CA CYS A 408 11.62 22.07 31.85
C CYS A 408 12.11 23.13 32.87
N LYS A 409 13.37 23.55 32.79
CA LYS A 409 13.99 24.50 33.75
C LYS A 409 13.71 25.97 33.38
N GLU A 410 13.62 26.30 32.09
CA GLU A 410 13.47 27.69 31.62
C GLU A 410 12.01 28.18 31.64
N ILE A 411 11.37 28.00 32.80
CA ILE A 411 9.94 28.30 33.02
C ILE A 411 9.84 29.29 34.18
N PRO A 412 8.97 30.30 34.09
CA PRO A 412 8.76 31.21 35.20
C PRO A 412 8.32 30.47 36.48
N GLU A 413 9.07 30.64 37.57
CA GLU A 413 8.69 30.13 38.90
C GLU A 413 7.36 30.73 39.35
N LYS A 414 7.14 32.01 39.03
CA LYS A 414 5.92 32.77 39.30
C LYS A 414 5.12 32.93 38.00
N GLY A 415 3.85 32.55 38.01
CA GLY A 415 2.95 32.65 36.87
C GLY A 415 1.73 31.75 37.04
N THR A 416 0.67 32.06 36.32
CA THR A 416 -0.51 31.20 36.25
C THR A 416 -0.16 29.87 35.56
N LYS A 417 -1.02 28.86 35.69
CA LYS A 417 -0.88 27.61 34.93
C LYS A 417 -0.74 27.88 33.42
N GLY A 418 -1.52 28.82 32.90
CA GLY A 418 -1.48 29.23 31.49
C GLY A 418 -0.14 29.86 31.08
N ASP A 419 0.48 30.67 31.95
CA ASP A 419 1.78 31.28 31.66
C ASP A 419 2.90 30.24 31.55
N ARG A 420 2.87 29.23 32.44
CA ARG A 420 3.82 28.12 32.41
C ARG A 420 3.61 27.24 31.17
N GLU A 421 2.37 26.96 30.82
CA GLU A 421 2.01 26.24 29.58
C GLU A 421 2.55 26.97 28.33
N LYS A 422 2.30 28.28 28.22
CA LYS A 422 2.86 29.10 27.13
C LYS A 422 4.38 29.07 27.09
N ALA A 423 5.05 29.06 28.25
CA ALA A 423 6.50 28.95 28.33
C ALA A 423 7.02 27.60 27.81
N TYR A 424 6.34 26.48 28.10
CA TYR A 424 6.71 25.17 27.56
C TYR A 424 6.63 25.13 26.04
N LEU A 425 5.50 25.57 25.47
CA LEU A 425 5.33 25.61 24.01
C LEU A 425 6.35 26.53 23.34
N ARG A 426 6.64 27.67 23.97
CA ARG A 426 7.72 28.56 23.54
C ARG A 426 9.05 27.82 23.48
N ASN A 427 9.43 27.10 24.54
CA ASN A 427 10.70 26.39 24.60
C ASN A 427 10.76 25.26 23.54
N ILE A 428 9.66 24.51 23.34
CA ILE A 428 9.55 23.48 22.28
C ILE A 428 9.78 24.09 20.90
N GLN A 429 9.08 25.18 20.56
CA GLN A 429 9.23 25.84 19.26
C GLN A 429 10.61 26.47 19.07
N SER A 430 11.25 26.94 20.14
CA SER A 430 12.64 27.39 20.10
C SER A 430 13.58 26.23 19.75
N VAL A 431 13.36 25.05 20.33
CA VAL A 431 14.12 23.84 20.00
C VAL A 431 13.92 23.43 18.54
N ILE A 432 12.68 23.42 18.05
CA ILE A 432 12.37 23.19 16.62
C ILE A 432 13.17 24.14 15.74
N SER A 433 13.14 25.44 16.05
CA SER A 433 13.89 26.47 15.31
C SER A 433 15.39 26.17 15.24
N ILE A 434 16.00 25.84 16.39
CA ILE A 434 17.43 25.52 16.44
C ILE A 434 17.75 24.25 15.61
N LEU A 435 16.90 23.23 15.70
CA LEU A 435 17.09 21.95 15.00
C LEU A 435 16.89 22.09 13.47
N GLU A 436 15.84 22.78 13.03
CA GLU A 436 15.53 23.02 11.61
C GLU A 436 16.65 23.78 10.89
N PHE A 437 17.26 24.76 11.57
CA PHE A 437 18.42 25.48 11.05
C PHE A 437 19.75 24.72 11.22
N LYS A 438 19.75 23.55 11.85
CA LYS A 438 20.94 22.74 12.16
C LYS A 438 21.99 23.46 13.02
N GLU A 439 21.55 24.36 13.89
CA GLU A 439 22.41 25.17 14.78
C GLU A 439 22.60 24.47 16.15
N THR A 440 22.78 23.14 16.14
CA THR A 440 22.72 22.28 17.32
C THR A 440 23.83 22.55 18.35
N VAL A 441 24.94 23.16 17.92
CA VAL A 441 26.03 23.61 18.80
C VAL A 441 25.56 24.65 19.83
N GLN A 442 24.52 25.42 19.51
CA GLN A 442 24.01 26.48 20.37
C GLN A 442 23.33 25.94 21.64
N PHE A 443 22.87 24.68 21.65
CA PHE A 443 22.27 24.09 22.86
C PHE A 443 23.24 23.99 24.04
N LYS A 444 24.55 23.99 23.78
CA LYS A 444 25.60 23.96 24.81
C LYS A 444 25.74 25.29 25.56
N ASP A 445 25.27 26.39 24.97
CA ASP A 445 25.28 27.69 25.62
C ASP A 445 24.13 27.79 26.63
N GLN A 446 24.44 27.53 27.89
CA GLN A 446 23.49 27.63 29.01
C GLN A 446 23.38 29.06 29.57
N SER A 447 24.19 30.01 29.09
CA SER A 447 24.14 31.41 29.58
C SER A 447 22.96 32.19 28.98
N ARG A 448 22.49 31.76 27.81
CA ARG A 448 21.31 32.31 27.13
C ARG A 448 20.16 31.31 27.19
N SER A 449 18.92 31.80 27.27
CA SER A 449 17.72 30.94 27.19
C SER A 449 17.53 30.36 25.79
N LEU A 450 16.79 29.26 25.68
CA LEU A 450 16.40 28.64 24.41
C LEU A 450 15.68 29.66 23.50
N SER A 451 14.83 30.51 24.07
CA SER A 451 14.14 31.55 23.32
C SER A 451 15.09 32.62 22.77
N THR A 452 16.10 33.04 23.54
CA THR A 452 17.09 34.01 23.08
C THR A 452 17.97 33.42 21.98
N ILE A 453 18.41 32.16 22.14
CA ILE A 453 19.18 31.46 21.10
C ILE A 453 18.37 31.35 19.81
N ALA A 454 17.11 30.91 19.90
CA ALA A 454 16.24 30.81 18.73
C ALA A 454 16.01 32.18 18.09
N GLU A 455 15.76 33.23 18.88
CA GLU A 455 15.63 34.61 18.38
C GLU A 455 16.88 35.07 17.61
N ASP A 456 18.09 34.86 18.15
CA ASP A 456 19.33 35.24 17.47
C ASP A 456 19.50 34.51 16.13
N ILE A 457 19.15 33.21 16.10
CA ILE A 457 19.16 32.41 14.87
C ILE A 457 18.16 32.99 13.87
N LEU A 458 16.91 33.25 14.29
CA LEU A 458 15.88 33.78 13.41
C LEU A 458 16.27 35.17 12.89
N LYS A 459 16.74 36.09 13.74
CA LYS A 459 17.24 37.41 13.34
C LYS A 459 18.35 37.30 12.29
N LYS A 460 19.30 36.38 12.50
CA LYS A 460 20.42 36.16 11.58
C LYS A 460 19.95 35.55 10.26
N LYS A 461 19.13 34.50 10.30
CA LYS A 461 18.69 33.75 9.11
C LYS A 461 17.69 34.55 8.27
N PHE A 462 16.90 35.42 8.89
CA PHE A 462 15.94 36.29 8.22
C PHE A 462 16.44 37.69 7.93
N LEU A 463 17.69 38.02 8.29
CA LEU A 463 18.22 39.39 8.17
C LEU A 463 17.35 40.43 8.90
N CYS A 464 16.69 40.00 9.99
CA CYS A 464 15.77 40.79 10.81
C CYS A 464 16.46 41.40 12.05
N GLY A 465 17.79 41.54 12.04
CA GLY A 465 18.57 42.02 13.20
C GLY A 465 18.18 43.41 13.70
N ASN A 466 17.63 44.25 12.83
CA ASN A 466 17.24 45.63 13.12
C ASN A 466 15.82 45.78 13.68
N ILE A 467 15.06 44.68 13.84
CA ILE A 467 13.69 44.75 14.31
C ILE A 467 13.68 44.88 15.84
N GLU A 468 13.29 46.05 16.31
CA GLU A 468 13.05 46.30 17.73
C GLU A 468 11.94 45.39 18.25
N GLU A 469 12.14 44.86 19.46
CA GLU A 469 11.20 43.95 20.14
C GLU A 469 10.84 42.69 19.32
N PHE A 470 11.78 42.19 18.51
CA PHE A 470 11.58 41.05 17.62
C PHE A 470 10.83 39.88 18.29
N ALA A 471 11.27 39.41 19.46
CA ALA A 471 10.58 38.30 20.14
C ALA A 471 9.11 38.59 20.44
N SER A 472 8.77 39.80 20.88
CA SER A 472 7.39 40.19 21.18
C SER A 472 6.56 40.17 19.90
N LYS A 473 7.02 40.88 18.87
CA LYS A 473 6.35 40.96 17.56
C LYS A 473 6.20 39.60 16.88
N TYR A 474 7.23 38.76 16.93
CA TYR A 474 7.22 37.41 16.38
C TYR A 474 6.20 36.53 17.09
N ASN A 475 6.12 36.65 18.41
CA ASN A 475 5.15 35.89 19.20
C ASN A 475 3.71 36.32 18.91
N GLU A 476 3.45 37.63 18.86
CA GLU A 476 2.14 38.18 18.53
C GLU A 476 1.69 37.73 17.14
N THR A 477 2.60 37.74 16.16
CA THR A 477 2.26 37.58 14.74
C THR A 477 2.29 36.13 14.28
N PHE A 478 3.38 35.40 14.53
CA PHE A 478 3.61 34.08 13.96
C PHE A 478 3.38 32.95 14.96
N ARG A 479 3.68 33.16 16.24
CA ARG A 479 3.59 32.07 17.23
C ARG A 479 2.15 31.73 17.61
N ASN A 480 1.26 32.70 17.57
CA ASN A 480 -0.17 32.53 17.85
C ASN A 480 -1.01 32.24 16.59
N CYS A 481 -0.37 32.04 15.44
CA CYS A 481 -1.09 31.75 14.21
C CYS A 481 -1.53 30.28 14.14
N ARG A 482 -2.36 29.93 13.14
CA ARG A 482 -2.93 28.59 12.98
C ARG A 482 -1.88 27.48 12.80
N ASN A 483 -0.70 27.83 12.27
CA ASN A 483 0.44 26.93 12.17
C ASN A 483 1.74 27.61 12.63
N PRO A 484 2.06 27.54 13.93
CA PRO A 484 3.20 28.27 14.50
C PRO A 484 4.59 27.86 13.98
N SER A 485 4.76 26.66 13.42
CA SER A 485 6.05 26.21 12.86
C SER A 485 6.22 26.59 11.39
N ALA A 486 5.15 26.93 10.67
CA ALA A 486 5.15 27.19 9.22
C ALA A 486 6.28 28.13 8.74
N ILE A 487 6.50 29.24 9.45
CA ILE A 487 7.55 30.21 9.12
C ILE A 487 8.94 29.58 9.17
N VAL A 488 9.22 28.84 10.24
CA VAL A 488 10.50 28.19 10.47
C VAL A 488 10.70 27.04 9.49
N THR A 489 9.65 26.23 9.28
CA THR A 489 9.66 25.12 8.32
C THR A 489 9.95 25.64 6.91
N TYR A 490 9.21 26.66 6.44
CA TYR A 490 9.42 27.22 5.11
C TYR A 490 10.83 27.81 4.97
N ALA A 491 11.25 28.61 5.94
CA ALA A 491 12.57 29.21 5.99
C ALA A 491 13.71 28.19 5.93
N SER A 492 13.59 27.10 6.69
CA SER A 492 14.62 26.06 6.76
C SER A 492 14.76 25.32 5.43
N LYS A 493 13.67 25.23 4.65
CA LYS A 493 13.64 24.63 3.31
C LYS A 493 14.26 25.53 2.26
N ILE A 494 14.01 26.84 2.30
CA ILE A 494 14.55 27.78 1.31
C ILE A 494 15.94 28.33 1.66
N LYS A 495 16.51 28.00 2.83
CA LYS A 495 17.81 28.55 3.30
C LYS A 495 18.99 28.35 2.36
N SER A 496 18.94 27.37 1.45
CA SER A 496 19.97 27.14 0.44
C SER A 496 19.86 28.12 -0.75
N ASP A 497 18.69 28.70 -0.95
CA ASP A 497 18.44 29.75 -1.93
C ASP A 497 18.65 31.11 -1.28
N LYS A 498 19.82 31.70 -1.52
CA LYS A 498 20.22 32.99 -0.92
C LYS A 498 19.22 34.10 -1.26
N ILE A 499 18.83 34.20 -2.52
CA ILE A 499 17.91 35.25 -3.01
C ILE A 499 16.52 35.03 -2.41
N GLY A 500 16.02 33.78 -2.43
CA GLY A 500 14.76 33.43 -1.81
C GLY A 500 14.74 33.72 -0.31
N SER A 501 15.85 33.44 0.40
CA SER A 501 15.99 33.69 1.84
C SER A 501 16.03 35.19 2.18
N GLU A 502 16.75 35.99 1.41
CA GLU A 502 16.78 37.46 1.55
C GLU A 502 15.37 38.04 1.37
N TYR A 503 14.66 37.57 0.34
CA TYR A 503 13.32 38.02 0.03
C TYR A 503 12.29 37.61 1.10
N PHE A 504 12.37 36.37 1.59
CA PHE A 504 11.55 35.91 2.70
C PHE A 504 11.87 36.69 4.00
N GLY A 505 13.13 37.07 4.21
CA GLY A 505 13.53 37.98 5.28
C GLY A 505 12.85 39.35 5.19
N ALA A 506 12.73 39.93 3.99
CA ALA A 506 12.00 41.18 3.78
C ALA A 506 10.49 41.04 4.06
N PHE A 507 9.88 39.92 3.63
CA PHE A 507 8.51 39.57 4.00
C PHE A 507 8.33 39.50 5.53
N MET A 508 9.23 38.80 6.22
CA MET A 508 9.23 38.69 7.68
C MET A 508 9.34 40.06 8.34
N ALA A 509 10.28 40.89 7.88
CA ALA A 509 10.50 42.21 8.45
C ALA A 509 9.31 43.14 8.28
N SER A 510 8.72 43.19 7.08
CA SER A 510 7.53 44.00 6.81
C SER A 510 6.31 43.56 7.63
N THR A 511 6.14 42.24 7.78
CA THR A 511 5.06 41.66 8.59
C THR A 511 5.21 42.01 10.07
N LEU A 512 6.41 41.84 10.65
CA LEU A 512 6.69 42.18 12.04
C LEU A 512 6.59 43.69 12.33
N ASN A 513 6.96 44.54 11.36
CA ASN A 513 6.84 46.00 11.48
C ASN A 513 5.45 46.53 11.13
N LYS A 514 4.47 45.65 10.83
CA LYS A 514 3.11 46.02 10.40
C LYS A 514 3.10 46.93 9.14
N THR A 515 4.12 46.82 8.29
CA THR A 515 4.23 47.51 6.98
C THR A 515 3.94 46.59 5.80
N PHE A 516 3.62 45.31 6.03
CA PHE A 516 3.39 44.30 4.99
C PHE A 516 2.54 44.78 3.81
N LEU A 517 1.35 45.35 4.06
CA LEU A 517 0.47 45.84 2.99
C LEU A 517 1.09 47.00 2.20
N LEU A 518 1.82 47.90 2.87
CA LEU A 518 2.51 49.00 2.20
C LEU A 518 3.61 48.48 1.29
N ASP A 519 4.41 47.54 1.79
CA ASP A 519 5.55 46.96 1.05
C ASP A 519 5.08 46.06 -0.12
N ARG A 520 4.01 45.30 0.08
CA ARG A 520 3.39 44.41 -0.93
C ARG A 520 2.86 45.18 -2.15
N TYR A 521 2.33 46.39 -1.94
CA TYR A 521 1.77 47.23 -3.01
C TYR A 521 2.70 48.40 -3.41
N LYS A 522 3.97 48.34 -2.99
CA LYS A 522 4.95 49.38 -3.24
C LYS A 522 5.30 49.45 -4.73
N LEU A 523 5.27 50.66 -5.30
CA LEU A 523 5.46 50.85 -6.74
C LEU A 523 6.93 50.84 -7.15
N GLU A 524 7.86 51.35 -6.33
CA GLU A 524 9.23 51.66 -6.76
C GLU A 524 9.99 50.47 -7.37
N ASN A 525 9.65 49.23 -6.98
CA ASN A 525 10.29 48.00 -7.46
C ASN A 525 9.31 46.98 -8.07
N ASN A 526 8.11 47.42 -8.46
CA ASN A 526 7.10 46.55 -9.06
C ASN A 526 6.68 47.10 -10.42
N LEU A 527 7.41 46.72 -11.48
CA LEU A 527 7.17 47.19 -12.85
C LEU A 527 5.74 46.90 -13.31
N HIS A 528 5.18 45.76 -12.88
CA HIS A 528 3.80 45.41 -13.17
C HIS A 528 2.81 46.42 -12.56
N LEU A 529 2.88 46.66 -11.24
CA LEU A 529 2.00 47.65 -10.59
C LEU A 529 2.24 49.08 -11.09
N GLN A 530 3.47 49.47 -11.42
CA GLN A 530 3.75 50.76 -12.05
C GLN A 530 3.00 50.93 -13.38
N THR A 531 2.98 49.88 -14.19
CA THR A 531 2.29 49.90 -15.50
C THR A 531 0.77 50.05 -15.30
N LEU A 532 0.20 49.29 -14.37
CA LEU A 532 -1.23 49.37 -14.04
C LEU A 532 -1.60 50.75 -13.45
N ASN A 533 -0.75 51.30 -12.58
CA ASN A 533 -0.97 52.62 -11.96
C ASN A 533 -0.90 53.77 -12.96
N LYS A 534 -0.09 53.64 -14.02
CA LYS A 534 -0.06 54.62 -15.14
C LYS A 534 -1.34 54.61 -15.96
N TYR A 535 -1.99 53.45 -16.07
CA TYR A 535 -3.27 53.33 -16.77
C TYR A 535 -4.41 53.96 -15.96
N ASP A 536 -4.54 53.59 -14.68
CA ASP A 536 -5.50 54.20 -13.76
C ASP A 536 -4.94 54.15 -12.33
N SER A 537 -4.59 55.31 -11.78
CA SER A 537 -4.04 55.41 -10.43
C SER A 537 -5.04 55.03 -9.33
N LYS A 538 -6.35 55.10 -9.63
CA LYS A 538 -7.40 54.67 -8.68
C LYS A 538 -7.60 53.15 -8.69
N LEU A 539 -7.14 52.46 -9.73
CA LEU A 539 -7.27 51.00 -9.83
C LEU A 539 -6.54 50.30 -8.69
N ILE A 540 -5.31 50.73 -8.38
CA ILE A 540 -4.51 50.12 -7.32
C ILE A 540 -5.11 50.39 -5.93
N GLU A 541 -5.69 51.57 -5.71
CA GLU A 541 -6.38 51.88 -4.46
C GLU A 541 -7.64 51.01 -4.28
N LYS A 542 -8.43 50.81 -5.35
CA LYS A 542 -9.56 49.87 -5.34
C LYS A 542 -9.10 48.42 -5.20
N TRP A 543 -7.95 48.06 -5.76
CA TRP A 543 -7.37 46.74 -5.64
C TRP A 543 -7.10 46.44 -4.18
N LYS A 544 -6.43 47.33 -3.44
CA LYS A 544 -6.12 47.15 -2.01
C LYS A 544 -7.35 46.87 -1.12
N CYS A 545 -8.55 47.31 -1.48
CA CYS A 545 -9.77 47.09 -0.69
C CYS A 545 -10.25 45.63 -0.74
N ASN A 546 -10.19 44.90 0.37
CA ASN A 546 -10.71 43.53 0.47
C ASN A 546 -12.24 43.50 0.61
N GLN A 547 -12.88 42.50 0.00
CA GLN A 547 -14.29 42.16 0.20
C GLN A 547 -14.43 40.87 1.02
N SER A 548 -15.49 40.77 1.83
CA SER A 548 -15.81 39.58 2.63
C SER A 548 -17.33 39.42 2.72
N ILE A 549 -17.82 38.21 2.53
CA ILE A 549 -19.25 37.88 2.51
C ILE A 549 -19.47 36.56 3.25
N GLU A 550 -20.48 36.53 4.12
CA GLU A 550 -20.92 35.30 4.77
C GLU A 550 -21.62 34.40 3.75
N LEU A 551 -21.19 33.13 3.64
CA LEU A 551 -21.65 32.22 2.59
C LEU A 551 -23.17 32.00 2.64
N SER A 552 -23.76 32.05 3.83
CA SER A 552 -25.21 31.93 4.08
C SER A 552 -26.06 33.03 3.44
N ARG A 553 -25.44 34.15 3.03
CA ARG A 553 -26.12 35.29 2.38
C ARG A 553 -26.15 35.20 0.86
N LEU A 554 -25.44 34.22 0.28
CA LEU A 554 -25.41 34.01 -1.17
C LEU A 554 -26.54 33.06 -1.56
N ASN A 555 -27.36 33.49 -2.52
CA ASN A 555 -28.34 32.63 -3.16
C ASN A 555 -27.65 31.85 -4.28
N PHE A 556 -27.36 30.58 -4.02
CA PHE A 556 -26.77 29.67 -5.01
C PHE A 556 -27.85 29.19 -5.98
N ASP A 557 -27.52 29.15 -7.27
CA ASP A 557 -28.40 28.60 -8.30
C ASP A 557 -28.24 27.07 -8.31
N PRO A 558 -29.24 26.30 -7.87
CA PRO A 558 -29.15 24.83 -7.84
C PRO A 558 -29.09 24.24 -9.25
N SER A 559 -29.52 24.97 -10.28
CA SER A 559 -29.52 24.51 -11.67
C SER A 559 -28.15 24.59 -12.34
N LYS A 560 -27.19 25.30 -11.74
CA LYS A 560 -25.79 25.42 -12.20
C LYS A 560 -24.81 24.50 -11.47
N ILE A 561 -25.32 23.50 -10.74
CA ILE A 561 -24.56 22.36 -10.19
C ILE A 561 -24.15 21.49 -11.38
N VAL A 562 -23.03 21.83 -12.03
CA VAL A 562 -22.66 21.26 -13.35
C VAL A 562 -21.31 20.53 -13.35
N GLN A 563 -20.51 20.60 -12.29
CA GLN A 563 -19.32 19.74 -12.24
C GLN A 563 -19.61 18.46 -11.47
N GLU A 564 -19.84 17.38 -12.22
CA GLU A 564 -19.58 16.05 -11.70
C GLU A 564 -18.14 16.05 -11.14
N PRO A 565 -17.93 15.63 -9.89
CA PRO A 565 -16.59 15.55 -9.33
C PRO A 565 -15.71 14.75 -10.28
N LEU A 566 -14.50 15.26 -10.56
CA LEU A 566 -13.52 14.58 -11.40
C LEU A 566 -13.50 13.09 -11.06
N SER A 567 -13.69 12.26 -12.08
CA SER A 567 -13.61 10.83 -11.91
C SER A 567 -12.30 10.49 -11.22
N SER A 568 -12.29 9.51 -10.33
CA SER A 568 -11.04 9.09 -9.70
C SER A 568 -9.95 8.71 -10.74
N LYS A 569 -10.36 8.30 -11.95
CA LYS A 569 -9.50 8.13 -13.15
C LYS A 569 -8.91 9.46 -13.64
N GLU A 570 -9.73 10.47 -13.89
CA GLU A 570 -9.27 11.77 -14.39
C GLU A 570 -8.43 12.50 -13.35
N TRP A 571 -8.81 12.41 -12.08
CA TRP A 571 -8.00 12.93 -10.97
C TRP A 571 -6.61 12.29 -10.96
N LEU A 572 -6.49 10.95 -11.05
CA LEU A 572 -5.18 10.30 -11.14
C LEU A 572 -4.40 10.70 -12.40
N LYS A 573 -5.05 10.75 -13.56
CA LYS A 573 -4.42 11.20 -14.81
C LYS A 573 -3.86 12.62 -14.67
N GLN A 574 -4.62 13.49 -14.02
CA GLN A 574 -4.21 14.84 -13.69
C GLN A 574 -3.00 14.84 -12.75
N LYS A 575 -3.00 14.07 -11.66
CA LYS A 575 -1.86 13.99 -10.73
C LYS A 575 -0.59 13.41 -11.37
N ILE A 576 -0.75 12.52 -12.35
CA ILE A 576 0.37 12.04 -13.18
C ILE A 576 0.88 13.16 -14.08
N ALA A 577 -0.02 13.88 -14.76
CA ALA A 577 0.34 15.01 -15.63
C ALA A 577 1.02 16.15 -14.86
N GLU A 578 0.64 16.36 -13.60
CA GLU A 578 1.25 17.33 -12.67
C GLU A 578 2.61 16.87 -12.11
N ASN A 579 3.10 15.67 -12.47
CA ASN A 579 4.32 15.05 -11.92
C ASN A 579 4.28 14.85 -10.39
N HIS A 580 3.09 14.78 -9.79
CA HIS A 580 2.96 14.51 -8.35
C HIS A 580 3.29 13.05 -8.02
N LEU A 581 3.10 12.15 -8.99
CA LEU A 581 3.40 10.72 -8.87
C LEU A 581 4.78 10.40 -9.48
N LYS A 582 5.77 10.06 -8.64
CA LYS A 582 7.09 9.63 -9.13
C LYS A 582 7.03 8.19 -9.68
N GLN A 583 7.91 7.87 -10.64
CA GLN A 583 7.93 6.57 -11.32
C GLN A 583 7.95 5.36 -10.38
N PHE A 584 8.68 5.43 -9.25
CA PHE A 584 8.70 4.33 -8.29
C PHE A 584 7.36 4.16 -7.56
N GLN A 585 6.66 5.26 -7.25
CA GLN A 585 5.32 5.23 -6.65
C GLN A 585 4.30 4.64 -7.64
N LEU A 586 4.45 4.95 -8.94
CA LEU A 586 3.67 4.34 -10.00
C LEU A 586 3.90 2.81 -10.05
N ASN A 587 5.14 2.36 -9.91
CA ASN A 587 5.47 0.93 -9.90
C ASN A 587 4.87 0.21 -8.70
N ASP A 588 4.92 0.83 -7.51
CA ASP A 588 4.33 0.28 -6.27
C ASP A 588 2.81 0.22 -6.34
N LEU A 589 2.17 1.30 -6.83
CA LEU A 589 0.74 1.37 -7.07
C LEU A 589 0.32 0.29 -8.08
N ASN A 590 1.08 0.12 -9.18
CA ASN A 590 0.84 -0.92 -10.17
C ASN A 590 0.98 -2.34 -9.58
N ALA A 591 1.96 -2.58 -8.71
CA ALA A 591 2.15 -3.86 -8.05
C ALA A 591 0.99 -4.21 -7.09
N TYR A 592 0.47 -3.22 -6.36
CA TYR A 592 -0.68 -3.39 -5.48
C TYR A 592 -1.98 -3.64 -6.25
N LEU A 593 -2.23 -2.87 -7.31
CA LEU A 593 -3.48 -2.99 -8.08
C LEU A 593 -3.54 -4.30 -8.87
N LYS A 594 -2.39 -4.82 -9.32
CA LYS A 594 -2.27 -6.19 -9.86
C LYS A 594 -2.65 -7.28 -8.85
N LYS A 595 -2.39 -7.09 -7.54
CA LYS A 595 -2.91 -8.00 -6.50
C LYS A 595 -4.44 -7.88 -6.33
N GLY A 596 -5.01 -6.69 -6.55
CA GLY A 596 -6.47 -6.48 -6.55
C GLY A 596 -7.20 -7.11 -7.74
N GLU A 597 -6.53 -7.31 -8.89
CA GLU A 597 -7.10 -8.00 -10.07
C GLU A 597 -7.46 -9.47 -9.80
N GLU A 598 -6.79 -10.14 -8.86
CA GLU A 598 -7.14 -11.51 -8.44
C GLU A 598 -8.45 -11.56 -7.63
N VAL A 599 -8.73 -10.51 -6.86
CA VAL A 599 -9.95 -10.38 -6.04
C VAL A 599 -11.18 -10.02 -6.90
N THR A 600 -10.98 -9.26 -7.98
CA THR A 600 -12.04 -8.79 -8.89
C THR A 600 -12.51 -9.82 -9.93
N LYS A 601 -11.83 -10.96 -10.07
CA LYS A 601 -12.36 -12.12 -10.84
C LYS A 601 -13.72 -12.62 -10.31
N SER A 602 -14.05 -12.30 -9.06
CA SER A 602 -15.32 -12.61 -8.38
C SER A 602 -16.51 -11.74 -8.83
N LEU A 603 -16.30 -10.61 -9.54
CA LEU A 603 -17.33 -9.63 -9.90
C LEU A 603 -17.73 -9.68 -11.39
N GLY A 604 -17.67 -10.86 -12.01
CA GLY A 604 -17.77 -11.09 -13.46
C GLY A 604 -19.01 -10.55 -14.19
N VAL A 605 -20.06 -10.13 -13.49
CA VAL A 605 -21.32 -9.66 -14.10
C VAL A 605 -21.23 -8.21 -14.60
N MET A 606 -20.46 -7.32 -13.95
CA MET A 606 -20.31 -5.92 -14.42
C MET A 606 -19.30 -5.79 -15.58
N ARG A 607 -18.28 -6.67 -15.61
CA ARG A 607 -17.22 -6.67 -16.62
C ARG A 607 -17.75 -6.96 -18.04
N GLY A 608 -18.79 -7.78 -18.15
CA GLY A 608 -19.42 -8.14 -19.43
C GLY A 608 -20.24 -7.03 -20.09
N LYS A 609 -20.71 -6.04 -19.31
CA LYS A 609 -21.46 -4.88 -19.86
C LYS A 609 -20.51 -3.77 -20.32
N LEU A 610 -19.47 -3.43 -19.55
CA LEU A 610 -18.49 -2.39 -19.94
C LEU A 610 -17.55 -2.80 -21.08
N GLY A 611 -17.21 -4.09 -21.21
CA GLY A 611 -16.30 -4.57 -22.25
C GLY A 611 -16.82 -4.43 -23.69
N LYS A 612 -18.11 -4.13 -23.89
CA LYS A 612 -18.72 -3.94 -25.21
C LYS A 612 -18.67 -2.50 -25.73
N GLU A 613 -18.37 -1.51 -24.88
CA GLU A 613 -18.35 -0.09 -25.27
C GLU A 613 -16.96 0.43 -25.69
N LEU A 614 -15.89 -0.29 -25.35
CA LEU A 614 -14.51 0.12 -25.66
C LEU A 614 -13.94 -0.69 -26.82
N LYS A 615 -14.15 -0.22 -28.07
CA LYS A 615 -13.41 -0.72 -29.24
C LYS A 615 -11.97 -0.22 -29.17
N ILE A 616 -10.98 -1.10 -29.03
CA ILE A 616 -9.55 -0.72 -28.93
C ILE A 616 -8.75 -1.45 -30.01
N SER A 617 -7.94 -0.68 -30.76
CA SER A 617 -6.95 -1.15 -31.75
C SER A 617 -5.53 -0.71 -31.34
N ASP A 618 -4.51 -1.45 -31.79
CA ASP A 618 -3.10 -1.39 -31.33
C ASP A 618 -2.28 -0.15 -31.77
N SER A 619 -1.52 0.47 -30.85
CA SER A 619 -0.03 0.46 -30.77
C SER A 619 0.59 1.73 -30.12
N SER A 620 1.44 1.55 -29.09
CA SER A 620 2.70 2.28 -28.72
C SER A 620 2.99 2.21 -27.20
N GLN A 621 4.15 2.68 -26.71
CA GLN A 621 4.56 2.63 -25.29
C GLN A 621 3.60 3.37 -24.33
N THR A 622 2.83 4.32 -24.86
CA THR A 622 1.72 5.01 -24.20
C THR A 622 0.54 4.06 -23.92
N ASP A 623 0.36 2.99 -24.70
CA ASP A 623 -0.69 1.98 -24.50
C ASP A 623 -0.41 1.04 -23.32
N ILE A 624 0.85 0.87 -22.91
CA ILE A 624 1.20 0.04 -21.75
C ILE A 624 0.82 0.80 -20.46
N LEU A 625 1.14 2.09 -20.40
CA LEU A 625 0.68 3.00 -19.34
C LEU A 625 -0.85 3.13 -19.36
N THR A 626 -1.48 3.25 -20.53
CA THR A 626 -2.95 3.34 -20.66
C THR A 626 -3.66 2.04 -20.25
N LYS A 627 -3.16 0.86 -20.65
CA LYS A 627 -3.70 -0.46 -20.23
C LYS A 627 -3.53 -0.71 -18.73
N GLN A 628 -2.42 -0.26 -18.13
CA GLN A 628 -2.21 -0.33 -16.67
C GLN A 628 -3.12 0.66 -15.93
N LEU A 629 -3.29 1.87 -16.48
CA LEU A 629 -4.27 2.86 -16.00
C LEU A 629 -5.70 2.36 -16.13
N ASP A 630 -6.06 1.56 -17.13
CA ASP A 630 -7.43 1.04 -17.29
C ASP A 630 -7.80 0.04 -16.19
N THR A 631 -6.84 -0.71 -15.64
CA THR A 631 -7.05 -1.55 -14.44
C THR A 631 -7.29 -0.72 -13.18
N VAL A 632 -6.46 0.31 -12.95
CA VAL A 632 -6.62 1.27 -11.84
C VAL A 632 -7.95 2.00 -11.97
N SER A 633 -8.26 2.39 -13.21
CA SER A 633 -9.50 3.04 -13.60
C SER A 633 -10.69 2.15 -13.40
N LEU A 634 -10.62 0.83 -13.66
CA LEU A 634 -11.71 -0.11 -13.44
C LEU A 634 -12.04 -0.29 -11.94
N GLN A 635 -11.01 -0.32 -11.08
CA GLN A 635 -11.21 -0.37 -9.62
C GLN A 635 -11.72 0.96 -9.07
N LEU A 636 -11.25 2.09 -9.63
CA LEU A 636 -11.79 3.42 -9.36
C LEU A 636 -13.14 3.71 -10.06
N LEU A 637 -13.48 3.01 -11.13
CA LEU A 637 -14.78 3.04 -11.82
C LEU A 637 -15.81 2.24 -11.03
N CYS A 638 -15.40 1.18 -10.34
CA CYS A 638 -16.27 0.53 -9.35
C CYS A 638 -16.56 1.49 -8.18
N ILE A 639 -15.59 2.31 -7.77
CA ILE A 639 -15.75 3.41 -6.80
C ILE A 639 -16.66 4.50 -7.38
N GLN A 640 -16.49 4.86 -8.65
CA GLN A 640 -17.27 5.89 -9.33
C GLN A 640 -18.70 5.45 -9.67
N TYR A 641 -18.94 4.15 -9.92
CA TYR A 641 -20.29 3.60 -10.09
C TYR A 641 -21.10 3.71 -8.79
N ILE A 642 -20.42 3.78 -7.64
CA ILE A 642 -21.01 4.10 -6.33
C ILE A 642 -21.19 5.63 -6.20
N GLU A 643 -20.23 6.47 -6.62
CA GLU A 643 -20.33 7.94 -6.60
C GLU A 643 -21.44 8.51 -7.53
N VAL A 644 -21.58 7.97 -8.74
CA VAL A 644 -22.64 8.34 -9.71
C VAL A 644 -24.01 7.89 -9.20
N SER A 645 -24.06 6.78 -8.47
CA SER A 645 -25.29 6.36 -7.81
C SER A 645 -25.72 7.37 -6.73
N ASP A 646 -24.81 8.01 -6.00
CA ASP A 646 -25.17 8.96 -4.92
C ASP A 646 -25.57 10.37 -5.38
N ASN A 647 -25.16 10.82 -6.58
CA ASN A 647 -25.57 12.13 -7.12
C ASN A 647 -26.84 12.08 -7.98
N THR A 648 -27.12 10.92 -8.61
CA THR A 648 -28.40 10.67 -9.30
C THR A 648 -29.45 10.04 -8.38
N LEU A 649 -29.07 9.36 -7.29
CA LEU A 649 -30.05 8.82 -6.36
C LEU A 649 -30.93 9.92 -5.77
N PRO A 650 -30.52 11.06 -5.22
CA PRO A 650 -31.45 11.96 -4.55
C PRO A 650 -32.61 12.46 -5.44
N SER A 651 -32.41 12.59 -6.76
CA SER A 651 -33.47 12.91 -7.73
C SER A 651 -34.26 11.66 -8.16
N LEU A 652 -33.60 10.56 -8.56
CA LEU A 652 -34.27 9.29 -8.88
C LEU A 652 -35.00 8.69 -7.68
N TYR A 653 -34.47 8.83 -6.47
CA TYR A 653 -34.96 8.36 -5.18
C TYR A 653 -36.05 9.29 -4.66
N LYS A 654 -36.09 10.59 -5.00
CA LYS A 654 -37.28 11.42 -4.78
C LYS A 654 -38.44 11.08 -5.73
N GLU A 655 -38.15 10.61 -6.95
CA GLU A 655 -39.16 10.06 -7.86
C GLU A 655 -39.59 8.64 -7.48
N TYR A 656 -38.64 7.73 -7.21
CA TYR A 656 -38.87 6.32 -6.87
C TYR A 656 -39.36 6.11 -5.42
N ALA A 657 -38.97 6.93 -4.44
CA ALA A 657 -39.47 6.80 -3.06
C ALA A 657 -40.92 7.29 -2.88
N LYS A 658 -41.50 7.95 -3.90
CA LYS A 658 -42.95 8.17 -3.95
C LYS A 658 -43.72 6.90 -4.30
N GLU A 659 -43.06 5.88 -4.86
CA GLU A 659 -43.70 4.65 -5.37
C GLU A 659 -43.19 3.35 -4.71
N MET A 660 -42.17 3.40 -3.84
CA MET A 660 -41.55 2.21 -3.24
C MET A 660 -41.95 1.95 -1.78
N ASP A 661 -42.22 0.68 -1.49
CA ASP A 661 -42.44 0.16 -0.14
C ASP A 661 -41.21 0.34 0.78
N GLN A 662 -41.45 0.66 2.06
CA GLN A 662 -40.43 1.00 3.07
C GLN A 662 -39.35 -0.08 3.22
N GLN A 663 -39.69 -1.34 2.94
CA GLN A 663 -38.76 -2.47 3.02
C GLN A 663 -37.65 -2.42 1.95
N LYS A 664 -37.94 -1.94 0.73
CA LYS A 664 -36.92 -1.81 -0.33
C LYS A 664 -36.00 -0.61 -0.09
N LYS A 665 -36.51 0.44 0.56
CA LYS A 665 -35.72 1.60 0.99
C LYS A 665 -34.58 1.19 1.93
N GLY A 666 -34.91 0.40 2.96
CA GLY A 666 -33.91 -0.13 3.90
C GLY A 666 -32.84 -1.02 3.25
N GLN A 667 -33.19 -1.81 2.24
CA GLN A 667 -32.21 -2.64 1.51
C GLN A 667 -31.24 -1.83 0.66
N ILE A 668 -31.69 -0.71 0.09
CA ILE A 668 -30.82 0.18 -0.68
C ILE A 668 -29.86 0.92 0.25
N ASP A 669 -30.35 1.44 1.38
CA ASP A 669 -29.52 2.14 2.37
C ASP A 669 -28.43 1.21 2.94
N ILE A 670 -28.75 -0.06 3.20
CA ILE A 670 -27.77 -1.08 3.63
C ILE A 670 -26.70 -1.31 2.56
N ARG A 671 -27.07 -1.36 1.27
CA ARG A 671 -26.13 -1.56 0.16
C ARG A 671 -25.21 -0.36 -0.04
N ILE A 672 -25.74 0.86 0.05
CA ILE A 672 -24.96 2.10 -0.04
C ILE A 672 -23.96 2.16 1.12
N LYS A 673 -24.43 1.92 2.35
CA LYS A 673 -23.57 1.90 3.54
C LYS A 673 -22.45 0.87 3.42
N SER A 674 -22.76 -0.35 2.98
CA SER A 674 -21.75 -1.39 2.74
C SER A 674 -20.73 -1.00 1.67
N ALA A 675 -21.15 -0.30 0.62
CA ALA A 675 -20.28 0.15 -0.47
C ALA A 675 -19.35 1.29 -0.01
N VAL A 676 -19.87 2.24 0.77
CA VAL A 676 -19.12 3.31 1.43
C VAL A 676 -18.09 2.75 2.41
N ASP A 677 -18.44 1.74 3.21
CA ASP A 677 -17.51 1.13 4.16
C ASP A 677 -16.38 0.36 3.45
N GLN A 678 -16.68 -0.31 2.33
CA GLN A 678 -15.66 -0.93 1.47
C GLN A 678 -14.75 0.12 0.82
N LEU A 679 -15.30 1.25 0.38
CA LEU A 679 -14.53 2.37 -0.17
C LEU A 679 -13.56 2.94 0.86
N LYS A 680 -14.02 3.18 2.09
CA LYS A 680 -13.18 3.63 3.20
C LYS A 680 -12.04 2.65 3.46
N GLN A 681 -12.34 1.34 3.48
CA GLN A 681 -11.32 0.31 3.67
C GLN A 681 -10.27 0.32 2.54
N TYR A 682 -10.69 0.54 1.29
CA TYR A 682 -9.80 0.60 0.14
C TYR A 682 -8.91 1.86 0.14
N LEU A 683 -9.49 3.01 0.48
CA LEU A 683 -8.76 4.27 0.64
C LEU A 683 -7.77 4.21 1.80
N ASP A 684 -8.15 3.63 2.94
CA ASP A 684 -7.25 3.43 4.07
C ASP A 684 -6.10 2.48 3.69
N GLN A 685 -6.34 1.49 2.82
CA GLN A 685 -5.27 0.64 2.28
C GLN A 685 -4.36 1.40 1.32
N LEU A 686 -4.91 2.19 0.39
CA LEU A 686 -4.13 3.06 -0.50
C LEU A 686 -3.29 4.06 0.30
N GLN A 687 -3.86 4.69 1.33
CA GLN A 687 -3.15 5.61 2.22
C GLN A 687 -2.01 4.88 2.95
N LYS A 688 -2.25 3.65 3.46
CA LYS A 688 -1.20 2.80 4.04
C LYS A 688 -0.09 2.48 3.05
N ILE A 689 -0.39 2.31 1.77
CA ILE A 689 0.62 1.99 0.73
C ILE A 689 1.44 3.22 0.37
N VAL A 690 0.76 4.35 0.15
CA VAL A 690 1.43 5.63 -0.15
C VAL A 690 2.30 6.08 1.04
N SER A 691 1.82 5.90 2.27
CA SER A 691 2.60 6.19 3.49
C SER A 691 3.71 5.17 3.77
N LYS A 692 3.58 3.90 3.36
CA LYS A 692 4.64 2.88 3.49
C LYS A 692 5.89 3.21 2.64
N ASN A 693 5.73 3.88 1.50
CA ASN A 693 6.81 4.13 0.54
C ASN A 693 7.28 5.59 0.43
N ALA A 694 6.60 6.56 1.06
CA ALA A 694 7.01 7.98 1.01
C ALA A 694 8.03 8.31 2.13
N TYR A 695 9.25 8.71 1.73
CA TYR A 695 10.31 9.21 2.62
C TYR A 695 10.13 10.67 3.05
N ALA A 696 9.01 11.31 2.70
CA ALA A 696 8.69 12.70 3.04
C ALA A 696 7.21 12.96 2.69
N PRO A 697 6.55 13.97 3.28
CA PRO A 697 5.35 14.56 2.68
C PRO A 697 5.66 14.87 1.20
N CYS A 698 4.99 14.20 0.27
CA CYS A 698 5.12 14.47 -1.15
C CYS A 698 3.75 14.95 -1.67
N GLU A 699 3.75 15.70 -2.78
CA GLU A 699 2.54 16.33 -3.30
C GLU A 699 1.39 15.33 -3.49
N PHE A 700 1.69 14.13 -4.00
CA PHE A 700 0.67 13.09 -4.14
C PHE A 700 0.06 12.60 -2.83
N SER A 701 0.84 12.53 -1.74
CA SER A 701 0.28 12.17 -0.43
C SER A 701 -0.73 13.22 0.04
N ASN A 702 -0.40 14.49 -0.17
CA ASN A 702 -1.29 15.61 0.17
C ASN A 702 -2.57 15.60 -0.70
N ASP A 703 -2.43 15.34 -1.99
CA ASP A 703 -3.57 15.17 -2.89
C ASP A 703 -4.47 14.02 -2.43
N LEU A 704 -3.88 12.87 -2.09
CA LEU A 704 -4.62 11.69 -1.65
C LEU A 704 -5.33 11.94 -0.31
N ASP A 705 -4.65 12.57 0.65
CA ASP A 705 -5.25 12.94 1.94
C ASP A 705 -6.43 13.90 1.75
N GLY A 706 -6.32 14.83 0.78
CA GLY A 706 -7.44 15.65 0.32
C GLY A 706 -8.60 14.80 -0.16
N LYS A 707 -8.37 13.97 -1.18
CA LYS A 707 -9.40 13.10 -1.77
C LYS A 707 -10.09 12.21 -0.72
N ILE A 708 -9.33 11.68 0.25
CA ILE A 708 -9.87 10.88 1.37
C ILE A 708 -10.77 11.73 2.27
N ARG A 709 -10.36 12.96 2.59
CA ARG A 709 -11.15 13.90 3.40
C ARG A 709 -12.47 14.20 2.72
N ASP A 710 -12.43 14.50 1.43
CA ASP A 710 -13.63 14.83 0.66
C ASP A 710 -14.62 13.65 0.66
N ILE A 711 -14.12 12.42 0.50
CA ILE A 711 -14.94 11.20 0.57
C ILE A 711 -15.52 10.97 1.98
N LYS A 712 -14.77 11.30 3.04
CA LYS A 712 -15.27 11.21 4.41
C LYS A 712 -16.36 12.25 4.69
N GLU A 713 -16.24 13.45 4.14
CA GLU A 713 -17.21 14.53 4.30
C GLU A 713 -18.55 14.28 3.58
N ILE A 714 -18.59 13.46 2.51
CA ILE A 714 -19.82 13.07 1.80
C ILE A 714 -20.86 12.43 2.74
N ASN A 715 -20.42 11.77 3.82
CA ASN A 715 -21.29 11.04 4.76
C ASN A 715 -21.65 11.81 6.03
N ALA A 716 -21.04 12.96 6.28
CA ALA A 716 -21.36 13.75 7.45
C ALA A 716 -22.55 14.66 7.11
N THR A 717 -23.66 14.49 7.82
CA THR A 717 -24.69 15.54 7.94
C THR A 717 -24.06 16.70 8.70
N VAL A 718 -23.23 17.50 8.01
CA VAL A 718 -22.51 18.61 8.61
C VAL A 718 -23.55 19.68 8.90
N ALA A 719 -23.78 19.94 10.20
CA ALA A 719 -24.42 21.17 10.64
C ALA A 719 -23.71 22.33 9.93
N LEU A 720 -24.45 23.17 9.20
CA LEU A 720 -23.90 24.27 8.41
C LEU A 720 -22.98 25.14 9.30
N GLU A 721 -21.68 24.86 9.25
CA GLU A 721 -20.67 25.71 9.87
C GLU A 721 -20.77 27.09 9.22
N ARG A 722 -20.54 28.14 10.00
CA ARG A 722 -20.45 29.49 9.46
C ARG A 722 -19.20 29.58 8.59
N GLU A 723 -19.42 29.56 7.28
CA GLU A 723 -18.38 29.74 6.27
C GLU A 723 -18.38 31.19 5.76
N ILE A 724 -17.19 31.75 5.54
CA ILE A 724 -16.99 33.09 5.01
C ILE A 724 -16.19 32.98 3.71
N VAL A 725 -16.61 33.68 2.66
CA VAL A 725 -15.82 33.87 1.44
C VAL A 725 -15.22 35.28 1.45
N GLU A 726 -13.91 35.41 1.31
CA GLU A 726 -13.25 36.71 1.38
C GLU A 726 -11.99 36.82 0.52
N GLU A 727 -11.67 38.06 0.15
CA GLU A 727 -10.34 38.47 -0.30
C GLU A 727 -9.47 38.72 0.94
N THR A 728 -8.30 38.09 1.00
CA THR A 728 -7.37 38.29 2.11
C THR A 728 -5.99 38.70 1.61
N ASP A 729 -5.42 39.67 2.32
CA ASP A 729 -4.01 40.04 2.27
C ASP A 729 -3.35 39.79 3.64
N ASP A 730 -3.93 38.91 4.46
CA ASP A 730 -3.28 38.51 5.70
C ASP A 730 -2.02 37.69 5.38
N PRO A 731 -0.86 38.03 5.97
CA PRO A 731 0.42 37.38 5.64
C PRO A 731 0.44 35.89 6.00
N ILE A 732 -0.31 35.47 7.03
CA ILE A 732 -0.41 34.06 7.43
C ILE A 732 -1.31 33.31 6.45
N ASP A 733 -2.44 33.89 6.09
CA ASP A 733 -3.35 33.33 5.10
C ASP A 733 -2.64 33.04 3.78
N ILE A 734 -1.85 33.99 3.28
CA ILE A 734 -1.12 33.83 2.03
C ILE A 734 -0.02 32.76 2.17
N LEU A 735 0.70 32.73 3.29
CA LEU A 735 1.73 31.73 3.53
C LEU A 735 1.16 30.31 3.62
N LEU A 736 -0.03 30.17 4.21
CA LEU A 736 -0.67 28.87 4.45
C LEU A 736 -1.61 28.43 3.32
N CYS A 737 -1.76 29.22 2.25
CA CYS A 737 -2.77 29.00 1.22
C CYS A 737 -2.67 27.63 0.53
N GLY A 738 -1.46 27.12 0.29
CA GLY A 738 -1.27 25.77 -0.23
C GLY A 738 -1.12 24.69 0.84
N THR A 739 -0.91 25.07 2.10
CA THR A 739 -0.70 24.11 3.21
C THR A 739 -2.04 23.63 3.78
N GLU A 740 -3.04 24.51 3.89
CA GLU A 740 -4.34 24.17 4.46
C GLU A 740 -5.31 23.54 3.43
N VAL A 741 -5.10 23.80 2.14
CA VAL A 741 -5.93 23.28 1.04
C VAL A 741 -5.17 22.20 0.27
N SER A 742 -5.80 21.03 0.09
CA SER A 742 -5.25 19.94 -0.71
C SER A 742 -5.17 20.32 -2.19
N GLY A 743 -4.31 19.65 -2.96
CA GLY A 743 -4.12 19.93 -4.38
C GLY A 743 -3.02 20.92 -4.70
N SER A 744 -2.57 21.74 -3.74
CA SER A 744 -1.55 22.75 -3.98
C SER A 744 -0.13 22.20 -3.83
N CYS A 745 0.72 22.53 -4.81
CA CYS A 745 2.16 22.29 -4.75
C CYS A 745 2.91 23.29 -3.85
N GLN A 746 2.29 24.42 -3.49
CA GLN A 746 2.96 25.58 -2.89
C GLN A 746 2.74 25.57 -1.37
N ARG A 747 3.41 24.65 -0.69
CA ARG A 747 3.20 24.35 0.75
C ARG A 747 4.40 24.81 1.56
N VAL A 748 4.25 25.04 2.86
CA VAL A 748 5.40 25.45 3.69
C VAL A 748 6.40 24.30 3.93
N ASP A 749 5.93 23.06 3.82
CA ASP A 749 6.67 21.83 4.12
C ASP A 749 7.03 20.97 2.90
N GLY A 750 6.56 21.35 1.70
CA GLY A 750 6.79 20.64 0.44
C GLY A 750 8.22 20.75 -0.13
N ASP A 751 8.37 20.44 -1.43
CA ASP A 751 9.66 20.53 -2.13
C ASP A 751 10.15 22.00 -2.23
N PRO A 752 11.36 22.34 -1.70
CA PRO A 752 11.90 23.70 -1.79
C PRO A 752 11.97 24.25 -3.22
N ASN A 753 12.16 23.39 -4.22
CA ASN A 753 12.23 23.81 -5.62
C ASN A 753 10.89 24.30 -6.14
N LEU A 754 9.78 23.73 -5.66
CA LEU A 754 8.43 24.14 -6.00
C LEU A 754 8.00 25.34 -5.14
N ASN A 755 8.22 25.23 -3.83
CA ASN A 755 7.69 26.14 -2.84
C ASN A 755 8.27 27.55 -2.87
N LYS A 756 9.46 27.74 -3.44
CA LYS A 756 9.99 29.11 -3.64
C LYS A 756 9.04 30.00 -4.46
N GLY A 757 8.15 29.41 -5.26
CA GLY A 757 7.09 30.11 -5.98
C GLY A 757 6.09 30.84 -5.07
N LEU A 758 5.93 30.39 -3.82
CA LEU A 758 5.11 31.03 -2.78
C LEU A 758 5.56 32.47 -2.47
N LEU A 759 6.85 32.80 -2.69
CA LEU A 759 7.37 34.17 -2.51
C LEU A 759 6.64 35.20 -3.39
N GLY A 760 6.25 34.80 -4.61
CA GLY A 760 5.45 35.66 -5.49
C GLY A 760 4.08 35.97 -4.89
N TYR A 761 3.49 35.02 -4.16
CA TYR A 761 2.20 35.23 -3.51
C TYR A 761 2.34 36.20 -2.36
N LEU A 762 3.45 36.17 -1.63
CA LEU A 762 3.71 36.99 -0.44
C LEU A 762 3.98 38.46 -0.75
N MET A 763 4.48 38.82 -1.93
CA MET A 763 4.93 40.21 -2.12
C MET A 763 4.62 40.84 -3.49
N ASN A 764 4.14 40.10 -4.50
CA ASN A 764 3.84 40.71 -5.82
C ASN A 764 2.49 41.46 -5.88
N GLY A 765 1.74 41.52 -4.78
CA GLY A 765 0.43 42.17 -4.75
C GLY A 765 -0.69 41.36 -5.43
N ASN A 766 -0.49 40.06 -5.64
CA ASN A 766 -1.58 39.12 -5.94
C ASN A 766 -2.60 39.11 -4.78
N LYS A 767 -3.80 38.56 -4.95
CA LYS A 767 -4.74 38.38 -3.84
C LYS A 767 -5.16 36.94 -3.70
N LEU A 768 -5.40 36.51 -2.46
CA LEU A 768 -6.04 35.22 -2.19
C LEU A 768 -7.54 35.44 -2.00
N LEU A 769 -8.35 34.77 -2.82
CA LEU A 769 -9.76 34.53 -2.50
C LEU A 769 -9.83 33.21 -1.74
N ALA A 770 -10.45 33.22 -0.55
CA ALA A 770 -10.55 32.04 0.29
C ALA A 770 -11.97 31.84 0.83
N VAL A 771 -12.38 30.58 0.91
CA VAL A 771 -13.49 30.16 1.76
C VAL A 771 -12.92 29.63 3.06
N LYS A 772 -13.30 30.24 4.18
CA LYS A 772 -12.84 29.89 5.53
C LYS A 772 -13.96 29.26 6.34
N GLY A 773 -13.60 28.24 7.11
CA GLY A 773 -14.47 27.69 8.16
C GLY A 773 -14.50 28.57 9.41
N SER A 774 -15.27 28.16 10.42
CA SER A 774 -15.40 28.87 11.71
C SER A 774 -14.08 28.99 12.48
N GLU A 775 -13.14 28.07 12.25
CA GLU A 775 -11.79 28.07 12.84
C GLU A 775 -10.80 28.97 12.07
N GLY A 776 -11.23 29.61 10.99
CA GLY A 776 -10.40 30.44 10.13
C GLY A 776 -9.48 29.67 9.17
N THR A 777 -9.59 28.34 9.12
CA THR A 777 -8.87 27.46 8.19
C THR A 777 -9.53 27.44 6.82
N PHE A 778 -8.72 27.28 5.76
CA PHE A 778 -9.23 27.21 4.40
C PHE A 778 -9.99 25.92 4.10
N LYS A 779 -11.15 26.07 3.46
CA LYS A 779 -11.93 25.00 2.84
C LYS A 779 -11.74 24.97 1.32
N ALA A 780 -11.54 26.15 0.74
CA ALA A 780 -11.29 26.33 -0.68
C ALA A 780 -10.60 27.69 -0.93
N GLY A 781 -9.99 27.86 -2.09
CA GLY A 781 -9.45 29.16 -2.48
C GLY A 781 -8.89 29.21 -3.91
N CYS A 782 -8.55 30.41 -4.36
CA CYS A 782 -7.80 30.65 -5.59
C CYS A 782 -7.05 31.99 -5.50
N LEU A 783 -6.06 32.17 -6.37
CA LEU A 783 -5.39 33.46 -6.52
C LEU A 783 -6.11 34.32 -7.55
N LEU A 784 -6.22 35.62 -7.24
CA LEU A 784 -6.54 36.67 -8.18
C LEU A 784 -5.28 37.45 -8.54
N ARG A 785 -5.16 37.78 -9.82
CA ARG A 785 -4.04 38.54 -10.37
C ARG A 785 -4.58 39.69 -11.20
N LEU A 786 -4.04 40.88 -11.00
CA LEU A 786 -4.12 41.90 -12.03
C LEU A 786 -3.06 41.56 -13.07
N LEU A 787 -3.45 41.53 -14.35
CA LEU A 787 -2.57 41.30 -15.49
C LEU A 787 -2.80 42.37 -16.56
N TRP A 788 -1.89 42.46 -17.53
CA TRP A 788 -1.96 43.41 -18.64
C TRP A 788 -2.35 42.68 -19.93
N ASP A 789 -3.30 43.17 -20.74
CA ASP A 789 -3.62 42.54 -22.04
C ASP A 789 -2.86 43.14 -23.24
N GLY A 790 -2.01 44.14 -22.98
CA GLY A 790 -1.36 44.97 -24.01
C GLY A 790 -1.90 46.40 -24.09
N GLU A 791 -3.16 46.61 -23.69
CA GLU A 791 -3.89 47.88 -23.79
C GLU A 791 -4.52 48.33 -22.47
N LYS A 792 -4.99 47.38 -21.64
CA LYS A 792 -5.69 47.63 -20.39
C LYS A 792 -5.47 46.52 -19.35
N PRO A 793 -5.76 46.80 -18.07
CA PRO A 793 -5.74 45.82 -17.01
C PRO A 793 -6.85 44.79 -17.15
N VAL A 794 -6.58 43.56 -16.71
CA VAL A 794 -7.51 42.43 -16.67
C VAL A 794 -7.37 41.75 -15.31
N LEU A 795 -8.50 41.41 -14.68
CA LEU A 795 -8.51 40.55 -13.50
C LEU A 795 -8.47 39.10 -13.98
N PHE A 796 -7.48 38.34 -13.54
CA PHE A 796 -7.34 36.92 -13.85
C PHE A 796 -7.57 36.09 -12.59
N MET A 797 -8.51 35.14 -12.68
CA MET A 797 -8.77 34.15 -11.64
C MET A 797 -8.02 32.84 -11.96
N GLU A 798 -7.15 32.43 -11.06
CA GLU A 798 -6.40 31.17 -11.18
C GLU A 798 -7.30 29.94 -10.93
N ARG A 799 -6.68 28.77 -10.99
CA ARG A 799 -7.32 27.50 -10.65
C ARG A 799 -7.89 27.56 -9.23
N LEU A 800 -9.06 26.95 -9.07
CA LEU A 800 -9.72 26.78 -7.78
C LEU A 800 -9.19 25.53 -7.09
N TYR A 801 -8.93 25.65 -5.80
CA TYR A 801 -8.49 24.56 -4.93
C TYR A 801 -9.54 24.30 -3.83
N PRO A 802 -9.71 23.05 -3.38
CA PRO A 802 -9.10 21.85 -3.94
C PRO A 802 -9.71 21.49 -5.32
N ASP A 803 -9.13 20.52 -6.03
CA ASP A 803 -9.61 20.13 -7.37
C ASP A 803 -11.06 19.67 -7.41
N ASN A 804 -11.53 19.10 -6.31
CA ASN A 804 -12.89 18.69 -6.04
C ASN A 804 -13.60 19.65 -5.08
N ILE A 805 -13.40 20.94 -5.31
CA ILE A 805 -14.12 22.02 -4.64
C ILE A 805 -15.64 21.81 -4.69
N LYS A 806 -16.31 22.06 -3.56
CA LYS A 806 -17.78 22.03 -3.48
C LYS A 806 -18.37 23.13 -4.37
N ASP A 807 -19.45 22.83 -5.10
CA ASP A 807 -20.08 23.80 -6.01
C ASP A 807 -20.46 25.12 -5.32
N ARG A 808 -20.96 25.07 -4.09
CA ARG A 808 -21.25 26.29 -3.31
C ARG A 808 -20.00 27.15 -3.08
N HIS A 809 -18.84 26.54 -2.86
CA HIS A 809 -17.58 27.23 -2.66
C HIS A 809 -17.06 27.81 -3.97
N ARG A 810 -17.16 27.06 -5.07
CA ARG A 810 -16.86 27.53 -6.43
C ARG A 810 -17.70 28.76 -6.78
N GLN A 811 -19.02 28.66 -6.67
CA GLN A 811 -19.95 29.75 -6.98
C GLN A 811 -19.68 30.99 -6.13
N ALA A 812 -19.32 30.80 -4.85
CA ALA A 812 -18.99 31.91 -3.96
C ALA A 812 -17.68 32.62 -4.35
N LEU A 813 -16.63 31.87 -4.67
CA LEU A 813 -15.35 32.42 -5.13
C LEU A 813 -15.51 33.15 -6.47
N GLU A 814 -16.22 32.56 -7.42
CA GLU A 814 -16.54 33.17 -8.72
C GLU A 814 -17.40 34.43 -8.55
N TYR A 815 -18.40 34.40 -7.66
CA TYR A 815 -19.22 35.57 -7.35
C TYR A 815 -18.35 36.72 -6.82
N LEU A 816 -17.48 36.45 -5.84
CA LEU A 816 -16.63 37.47 -5.26
C LEU A 816 -15.61 38.01 -6.28
N ALA A 817 -15.03 37.15 -7.13
CA ALA A 817 -14.18 37.57 -8.24
C ALA A 817 -14.92 38.49 -9.24
N LYS A 818 -16.19 38.19 -9.55
CA LYS A 818 -17.04 39.04 -10.41
C LYS A 818 -17.33 40.39 -9.77
N GLN A 819 -17.68 40.41 -8.49
CA GLN A 819 -17.88 41.67 -7.76
C GLN A 819 -16.59 42.51 -7.73
N LYS A 820 -15.44 41.86 -7.56
CA LYS A 820 -14.15 42.54 -7.62
C LYS A 820 -13.87 43.13 -9.00
N ALA A 821 -14.09 42.38 -10.07
CA ALA A 821 -13.92 42.87 -11.44
C ALA A 821 -14.83 44.08 -11.74
N ILE A 822 -16.10 44.03 -11.31
CA ILE A 822 -17.07 45.13 -11.44
C ILE A 822 -16.58 46.36 -10.66
N GLN A 823 -16.13 46.19 -9.42
CA GLN A 823 -15.61 47.29 -8.59
C GLN A 823 -14.42 47.98 -9.25
N LEU A 824 -13.51 47.19 -9.83
CA LEU A 824 -12.32 47.67 -10.53
C LEU A 824 -12.67 48.29 -11.89
N GLY A 825 -13.78 47.89 -12.51
CA GLY A 825 -14.18 48.32 -13.85
C GLY A 825 -13.36 47.64 -14.96
N ILE A 826 -12.90 46.41 -14.74
CA ILE A 826 -12.04 45.66 -15.68
C ILE A 826 -12.61 44.28 -16.01
N PRO A 827 -12.22 43.65 -17.13
CA PRO A 827 -12.67 42.30 -17.47
C PRO A 827 -12.17 41.26 -16.47
N LEU A 828 -12.99 40.23 -16.22
CA LEU A 828 -12.60 39.03 -15.49
C LEU A 828 -12.32 37.91 -16.49
N CYS A 829 -11.11 37.34 -16.40
CA CYS A 829 -10.67 36.23 -17.22
C CYS A 829 -10.28 35.02 -16.35
N CYS A 830 -10.34 33.82 -16.93
CA CYS A 830 -9.84 32.59 -16.32
C CYS A 830 -9.32 31.62 -17.41
N LYS A 831 -8.64 30.56 -16.97
CA LYS A 831 -8.29 29.42 -17.84
C LYS A 831 -9.38 28.35 -17.66
N SER A 832 -10.45 28.47 -18.45
CA SER A 832 -11.57 27.52 -18.45
C SER A 832 -11.73 26.89 -19.83
N GLU A 833 -12.23 25.65 -19.87
CA GLU A 833 -12.62 24.98 -21.12
C GLU A 833 -13.88 25.63 -21.73
N THR A 834 -14.71 26.25 -20.90
CA THR A 834 -15.98 26.86 -21.28
C THR A 834 -15.92 28.38 -21.13
N GLY A 835 -16.47 29.11 -22.10
CA GLY A 835 -16.57 30.58 -22.06
C GLY A 835 -16.19 31.24 -23.39
N GLN A 836 -16.51 32.53 -23.50
CA GLN A 836 -16.14 33.35 -24.65
C GLN A 836 -14.63 33.61 -24.64
N GLU A 837 -13.95 33.41 -25.77
CA GLU A 837 -12.54 33.78 -25.92
C GLU A 837 -12.32 35.27 -25.69
N TYR A 838 -11.33 35.61 -24.86
CA TYR A 838 -10.90 37.00 -24.71
C TYR A 838 -10.04 37.48 -25.89
N ASN A 839 -9.46 36.53 -26.66
CA ASN A 839 -8.65 36.76 -27.87
C ASN A 839 -7.38 37.60 -27.68
N LYS A 840 -6.98 37.91 -26.44
CA LYS A 840 -5.72 38.58 -26.14
C LYS A 840 -4.93 37.79 -25.10
N PRO A 841 -3.60 37.67 -25.26
CA PRO A 841 -2.75 37.14 -24.21
C PRO A 841 -2.72 38.09 -23.00
N LEU A 842 -2.52 37.54 -21.81
CA LEU A 842 -2.34 38.30 -20.58
C LEU A 842 -0.87 38.23 -20.15
N TYR A 843 -0.31 39.37 -19.73
CA TYR A 843 1.09 39.54 -19.39
C TYR A 843 1.25 39.88 -17.91
N ALA A 844 2.09 39.11 -17.22
CA ALA A 844 2.74 39.52 -16.00
C ALA A 844 4.07 40.19 -16.38
N LEU A 845 4.29 41.42 -15.92
CA LEU A 845 5.39 42.28 -16.37
C LEU A 845 6.60 42.26 -15.43
N GLY A 846 6.58 41.39 -14.41
CA GLY A 846 7.59 41.33 -13.36
C GLY A 846 7.17 42.08 -12.11
N GLY A 847 7.33 41.42 -10.97
CA GLY A 847 7.19 42.00 -9.64
C GLY A 847 8.51 42.00 -8.86
N PRO A 848 8.50 42.42 -7.59
CA PRO A 848 9.69 42.40 -6.75
C PRO A 848 10.15 40.99 -6.38
N SER A 849 9.28 39.97 -6.46
CA SER A 849 9.64 38.61 -6.09
C SER A 849 10.58 37.97 -7.11
N PRO A 850 11.66 37.29 -6.66
CA PRO A 850 12.56 36.56 -7.54
C PRO A 850 11.91 35.34 -8.19
N TYR A 851 10.86 34.80 -7.57
CA TYR A 851 10.16 33.61 -8.02
C TYR A 851 8.65 33.79 -7.90
N GLU A 852 7.94 33.28 -8.89
CA GLU A 852 6.49 33.26 -8.87
C GLU A 852 5.99 32.02 -9.60
N TYR A 853 5.18 31.22 -8.91
CA TYR A 853 4.43 30.15 -9.54
C TYR A 853 3.13 30.71 -10.12
N CYS A 854 2.69 30.19 -11.26
CA CYS A 854 1.37 30.49 -11.82
C CYS A 854 0.79 29.23 -12.44
N ASP A 855 -0.41 28.85 -12.01
CA ASP A 855 -1.09 27.62 -12.43
C ASP A 855 -1.36 27.62 -13.94
N ALA A 856 -1.68 28.79 -14.48
CA ALA A 856 -2.01 28.96 -15.88
C ALA A 856 -0.84 28.65 -16.84
N VAL A 857 0.41 28.77 -16.37
CA VAL A 857 1.62 28.40 -17.12
C VAL A 857 2.30 27.14 -16.56
N SER A 858 1.85 26.66 -15.40
CA SER A 858 2.31 25.42 -14.75
C SER A 858 3.83 25.37 -14.51
N SER A 859 4.40 26.52 -14.13
CA SER A 859 5.85 26.66 -13.92
C SER A 859 6.19 27.78 -12.95
N ILE A 860 7.37 27.71 -12.33
CA ILE A 860 7.98 28.83 -11.62
C ILE A 860 8.65 29.76 -12.63
N THR A 861 8.41 31.05 -12.47
CA THR A 861 8.88 32.13 -13.33
C THR A 861 9.64 33.16 -12.49
N ASP A 862 10.29 34.11 -13.13
CA ASP A 862 10.91 35.29 -12.52
C ASP A 862 9.89 36.44 -12.30
N GLY A 863 8.59 36.12 -12.29
CA GLY A 863 7.49 37.08 -12.26
C GLY A 863 7.10 37.63 -13.64
N LYS A 864 7.78 37.22 -14.72
CA LYS A 864 7.39 37.56 -16.10
C LYS A 864 6.89 36.33 -16.83
N TYR A 865 5.65 36.39 -17.31
CA TYR A 865 5.06 35.31 -18.08
C TYR A 865 3.88 35.80 -18.92
N THR A 866 3.46 34.94 -19.84
CA THR A 866 2.32 35.19 -20.73
C THR A 866 1.33 34.05 -20.65
N ILE A 867 0.07 34.37 -20.39
CA ILE A 867 -1.05 33.43 -20.42
C ILE A 867 -1.77 33.59 -21.76
N LYS A 868 -1.91 32.49 -22.49
CA LYS A 868 -2.65 32.43 -23.77
C LYS A 868 -3.97 31.69 -23.58
N ASN A 869 -4.89 31.85 -24.53
CA ASN A 869 -6.16 31.13 -24.60
C ASN A 869 -7.03 31.33 -23.34
N VAL A 870 -7.13 32.58 -22.88
CA VAL A 870 -7.94 32.94 -21.72
C VAL A 870 -9.38 33.24 -22.12
N LYS A 871 -10.33 32.89 -21.24
CA LYS A 871 -11.76 33.07 -21.44
C LYS A 871 -12.30 34.16 -20.52
N LEU A 872 -13.33 34.87 -20.98
CA LEU A 872 -14.15 35.76 -20.14
C LEU A 872 -15.07 34.93 -19.23
N LEU A 873 -15.18 35.31 -17.96
CA LEU A 873 -15.97 34.60 -16.93
C LEU A 873 -17.26 35.33 -16.52
#